data_AF-A0AA39WIV0-F1
#
_entry.id   AF-A0AA39WIV0-F1
#
_cell.length_a   1.000
_cell.length_b   1.000
_cell.length_c   1.000
_cell.angle_alpha   90.00
_cell.angle_beta   90.00
_cell.angle_gamma   90.00
#
_symmetry.space_group_name_H-M   'P 1'
#
loop_
_entity.id
_entity.type
_entity.pdbx_description
1 polymer ?
#
loop_
_entity_poly.entity_id
_entity_poly.type
_entity_poly.pdbx_seq_one_letter_code
_entity_poly.pdbx_strand_id
1 'polypeptide(L)'
;MPTIKDIYNTIKNGDGLPERFHGLAYGITLNDSVGLPDGFPFLTVSPFGHVPTSDADYAEAVSKYGEGVMPIQNTFKKVLTEGYKLSQDQTTLFIDIADLDDDFGNTVFLTEGGNNSIAHSIIELIKHVPDNFTPVIRFLRGTHQSVIDVEKFWETRRLGIEAMFWEKAANGKDLVPLIKHANAEFHVGYYSPNMVLTTDQQSVYKPLIKFIGNLASAWSPEEADATLDTIFKNLAFSASWNHGKIVAIGGKTMMTGGINYWPDYIGHDNVPPGHPERSTRGRIIDMQATVTGDAAASAQGGYLDYFWNYLSLPKSGRPSDHRSFHKSIKLSANPPAPDQPLPWSPSTQVPLFKTAVKHTPRTTGGIPILSVARVGDWGGPTVAAYPPQAIDALRDLALNKKIPALVGAGKFAEIITSIKEASDDSFKARLLNLAGYSPATWASDTARISAIRSAKSTVYTSGQMLVGALQRSDDSYKEMVRTTNKDKPNAQWWDGFLWPYDLLLAFATVILRLRDTKKDAASHGIRIVLGNIGDKGPGSWDDERSVGDVRSKIVPLLRGLDTKLTDAEAAALVGSYLEIRRIGKPWGAGGPNSIHTKTICVDEELLYVGSDNLYPSYNEEHGIWVDDKPAVQGWIKDYWNVLWVKYAKVVKEGSEDLKVSQFSVL
;
A
#
# COMPACT_ATOMS: atom_id res chain seq x y z
N MET A 1 24.24 -4.13 -11.52
CA MET A 1 23.20 -4.22 -10.48
C MET A 1 21.89 -4.59 -11.19
N PRO A 2 20.84 -5.04 -10.50
CA PRO A 2 19.53 -5.17 -11.16
C PRO A 2 19.13 -3.82 -11.74
N THR A 3 18.85 -3.79 -13.02
CA THR A 3 18.26 -2.60 -13.64
C THR A 3 16.75 -2.66 -13.51
N ILE A 4 16.07 -1.52 -13.60
CA ILE A 4 14.60 -1.49 -13.77
C ILE A 4 14.16 -2.43 -14.91
N LYS A 5 14.97 -2.54 -15.98
CA LYS A 5 14.68 -3.41 -17.12
C LYS A 5 14.69 -4.90 -16.76
N ASP A 6 15.57 -5.34 -15.87
CA ASP A 6 15.63 -6.74 -15.42
C ASP A 6 14.37 -7.10 -14.61
N ILE A 7 13.94 -6.18 -13.74
CA ILE A 7 12.73 -6.34 -12.94
C ILE A 7 11.49 -6.35 -13.85
N TYR A 8 11.40 -5.39 -14.78
CA TYR A 8 10.35 -5.32 -15.78
C TYR A 8 10.25 -6.62 -16.58
N ASN A 9 11.38 -7.15 -17.08
CA ASN A 9 11.40 -8.39 -17.84
C ASN A 9 10.95 -9.59 -16.99
N THR A 10 11.26 -9.61 -15.70
CA THR A 10 10.79 -10.66 -14.78
C THR A 10 9.25 -10.66 -14.73
N ILE A 11 8.63 -9.51 -14.48
CA ILE A 11 7.16 -9.38 -14.43
C ILE A 11 6.55 -9.69 -15.80
N LYS A 12 7.12 -9.13 -16.86
CA LYS A 12 6.63 -9.30 -18.23
C LYS A 12 6.59 -10.77 -18.65
N ASN A 13 7.65 -11.52 -18.32
CA ASN A 13 7.70 -12.96 -18.63
C ASN A 13 6.62 -13.74 -17.86
N GLY A 14 6.23 -13.27 -16.67
CA GLY A 14 5.15 -13.84 -15.88
C GLY A 14 3.74 -13.49 -16.38
N ASP A 15 3.54 -12.32 -17.02
CA ASP A 15 2.24 -11.88 -17.55
C ASP A 15 1.74 -12.78 -18.70
N GLY A 16 2.69 -13.37 -19.45
CA GLY A 16 2.38 -14.19 -20.62
C GLY A 16 1.84 -13.38 -21.80
N LEU A 17 1.35 -14.06 -22.83
CA LEU A 17 0.75 -13.44 -24.02
C LEU A 17 -0.75 -13.75 -24.07
N PRO A 18 -1.63 -12.73 -24.26
CA PRO A 18 -1.31 -11.31 -24.38
C PRO A 18 -0.92 -10.65 -23.03
N GLU A 19 -0.03 -9.65 -23.06
CA GLU A 19 0.43 -8.85 -21.90
C GLU A 19 -0.70 -7.97 -21.34
N ARG A 20 -1.70 -8.59 -20.70
CA ARG A 20 -2.97 -7.93 -20.32
C ARG A 20 -2.79 -6.84 -19.26
N PHE A 21 -1.73 -6.91 -18.47
CA PHE A 21 -1.49 -6.01 -17.34
C PHE A 21 -0.38 -4.99 -17.61
N HIS A 22 0.27 -5.05 -18.78
CA HIS A 22 1.22 -4.03 -19.19
C HIS A 22 0.54 -2.66 -19.37
N GLY A 23 1.11 -1.61 -18.77
CA GLY A 23 0.51 -0.27 -18.72
C GLY A 23 -0.70 -0.15 -17.79
N LEU A 24 -0.91 -1.16 -16.93
CA LEU A 24 -1.92 -1.18 -15.86
C LEU A 24 -1.27 -1.51 -14.51
N ALA A 25 -0.68 -2.71 -14.40
CA ALA A 25 -0.01 -3.15 -13.17
C ALA A 25 1.51 -3.02 -13.22
N TYR A 26 2.09 -2.92 -14.41
CA TYR A 26 3.52 -2.64 -14.58
C TYR A 26 3.79 -1.90 -15.88
N GLY A 27 4.82 -1.05 -15.87
CA GLY A 27 5.29 -0.38 -17.08
C GLY A 27 6.50 0.51 -16.81
N ILE A 28 7.47 0.49 -17.72
CA ILE A 28 8.55 1.47 -17.70
C ILE A 28 8.04 2.75 -18.35
N THR A 29 8.24 3.86 -17.67
CA THR A 29 7.86 5.20 -18.07
C THR A 29 9.10 6.08 -18.19
N LEU A 30 9.04 7.10 -19.06
CA LEU A 30 10.08 8.10 -19.21
C LEU A 30 9.61 9.41 -18.58
N ASN A 31 10.45 9.98 -17.74
CA ASN A 31 10.07 11.10 -16.88
C ASN A 31 11.05 12.25 -17.01
N ASP A 32 10.53 13.46 -16.85
CA ASP A 32 11.31 14.69 -16.89
C ASP A 32 12.08 14.86 -15.58
N SER A 33 11.43 14.53 -14.45
CA SER A 33 12.03 14.62 -13.12
C SER A 33 11.39 13.65 -12.12
N VAL A 34 12.22 13.11 -11.23
CA VAL A 34 11.78 12.66 -9.90
C VAL A 34 11.91 13.89 -9.01
N GLY A 35 10.78 14.43 -8.56
CA GLY A 35 10.67 15.73 -7.93
C GLY A 35 9.90 16.77 -8.74
N LEU A 36 9.46 17.81 -8.05
CA LEU A 36 8.92 19.03 -8.65
C LEU A 36 10.06 20.05 -8.88
N PRO A 37 9.94 21.01 -9.81
CA PRO A 37 11.02 21.93 -10.20
C PRO A 37 11.74 22.66 -9.05
N ASP A 38 11.07 22.88 -7.91
CA ASP A 38 11.61 23.56 -6.72
C ASP A 38 11.40 22.75 -5.42
N GLY A 39 11.48 21.41 -5.48
CA GLY A 39 11.18 20.54 -4.33
C GLY A 39 12.14 19.37 -4.17
N PHE A 40 12.38 18.96 -2.92
CA PHE A 40 13.01 17.68 -2.63
C PHE A 40 12.12 16.54 -3.20
N PRO A 41 12.67 15.57 -3.96
CA PRO A 41 11.85 14.63 -4.72
C PRO A 41 10.98 13.70 -3.90
N PHE A 42 11.45 13.38 -2.70
CA PHE A 42 10.81 12.45 -1.77
C PHE A 42 10.34 13.23 -0.56
N LEU A 43 9.12 13.74 -0.62
CA LEU A 43 8.52 14.35 0.57
C LEU A 43 8.52 13.30 1.68
N THR A 44 9.32 13.54 2.72
CA THR A 44 9.19 12.79 3.96
C THR A 44 8.24 13.56 4.86
N VAL A 45 7.06 13.02 5.10
CA VAL A 45 6.21 13.54 6.17
C VAL A 45 6.69 12.94 7.46
N SER A 46 7.54 13.70 8.11
CA SER A 46 7.17 14.12 9.46
C SER A 46 6.38 15.43 9.33
N PRO A 47 5.64 15.96 10.33
CA PRO A 47 4.97 17.28 10.29
C PRO A 47 5.72 18.49 9.69
N PHE A 48 6.97 18.35 9.24
CA PHE A 48 7.90 19.39 8.79
C PHE A 48 8.40 19.29 7.35
N GLY A 49 8.09 18.21 6.61
CA GLY A 49 8.45 18.08 5.20
C GLY A 49 9.87 17.56 4.94
N HIS A 50 10.63 17.37 6.01
CA HIS A 50 11.87 16.61 6.08
C HIS A 50 11.96 15.93 7.44
N VAL A 51 12.91 15.01 7.58
CA VAL A 51 13.29 14.50 8.89
C VAL A 51 14.28 15.51 9.49
N PRO A 52 13.96 16.22 10.59
CA PRO A 52 14.87 17.17 11.21
C PRO A 52 16.18 16.51 11.55
N THR A 53 17.22 17.32 11.49
CA THR A 53 18.58 16.90 11.74
C THR A 53 19.07 17.37 13.11
N SER A 54 18.33 18.23 13.81
CA SER A 54 18.65 18.69 15.16
C SER A 54 17.40 19.21 15.88
N ASP A 55 17.49 19.43 17.20
CA ASP A 55 16.42 20.09 17.96
C ASP A 55 16.18 21.54 17.48
N ALA A 56 17.22 22.21 16.99
CA ALA A 56 17.10 23.55 16.38
C ALA A 56 16.39 23.50 15.03
N ASP A 57 16.71 22.53 14.18
CA ASP A 57 16.03 22.28 12.89
C ASP A 57 14.57 21.88 13.12
N TYR A 58 14.29 21.09 14.16
CA TYR A 58 12.94 20.81 14.62
C TYR A 58 12.20 22.09 15.03
N ALA A 59 12.81 22.94 15.87
CA ALA A 59 12.20 24.18 16.33
C ALA A 59 11.98 25.18 15.18
N GLU A 60 12.92 25.27 14.25
CA GLU A 60 12.81 26.06 13.03
C GLU A 60 11.65 25.55 12.17
N ALA A 61 11.52 24.24 11.97
CA ALA A 61 10.44 23.67 11.21
C ALA A 61 9.07 23.93 11.84
N VAL A 62 8.93 23.78 13.16
CA VAL A 62 7.72 24.18 13.90
C VAL A 62 7.42 25.66 13.69
N SER A 63 8.42 26.52 13.80
CA SER A 63 8.26 27.98 13.63
C SER A 63 7.94 28.39 12.20
N LYS A 64 8.45 27.66 11.20
CA LYS A 64 8.33 28.00 9.76
C LYS A 64 7.01 27.54 9.16
N TYR A 65 6.55 26.36 9.55
CA TYR A 65 5.30 25.79 9.02
C TYR A 65 4.09 26.11 9.90
N GLY A 66 4.30 26.65 11.11
CA GLY A 66 3.24 26.96 12.05
C GLY A 66 2.48 25.72 12.53
N GLU A 67 1.66 25.87 13.55
CA GLU A 67 0.64 24.87 13.88
C GLU A 67 -0.44 24.92 12.78
N GLY A 68 -0.35 24.05 11.76
CA GLY A 68 -1.43 23.83 10.80
C GLY A 68 -1.15 24.01 9.30
N VAL A 69 0.05 24.39 8.85
CA VAL A 69 0.39 24.33 7.39
C VAL A 69 1.18 23.06 7.09
N MET A 70 0.53 22.12 6.42
CA MET A 70 1.11 20.81 6.17
C MET A 70 2.07 20.78 4.97
N PRO A 71 3.29 20.21 5.12
CA PRO A 71 4.18 19.90 4.00
C PRO A 71 3.53 19.04 2.92
N ILE A 72 2.69 18.08 3.31
CA ILE A 72 1.94 17.23 2.38
C ILE A 72 0.85 17.99 1.62
N GLN A 73 0.08 18.86 2.28
CA GLN A 73 -0.89 19.71 1.59
C GLN A 73 -0.18 20.70 0.65
N ASN A 74 0.94 21.26 1.06
CA ASN A 74 1.73 22.14 0.20
C ASN A 74 2.27 21.39 -1.02
N THR A 75 2.74 20.16 -0.84
CA THR A 75 3.20 19.31 -1.94
C THR A 75 2.04 18.95 -2.87
N PHE A 76 0.87 18.60 -2.33
CA PHE A 76 -0.36 18.39 -3.10
C PHE A 76 -0.66 19.60 -3.98
N LYS A 77 -0.67 20.81 -3.42
CA LYS A 77 -0.93 22.06 -4.15
C LYS A 77 0.11 22.33 -5.23
N LYS A 78 1.38 22.01 -4.99
CA LYS A 78 2.44 22.12 -5.99
C LYS A 78 2.23 21.12 -7.14
N VAL A 79 1.87 19.87 -6.84
CA VAL A 79 1.51 18.85 -7.84
C VAL A 79 0.33 19.33 -8.68
N LEU A 80 -0.70 19.87 -8.03
CA LEU A 80 -1.88 20.48 -8.66
C LEU A 80 -1.51 21.61 -9.62
N THR A 81 -0.71 22.57 -9.15
CA THR A 81 -0.32 23.75 -9.92
C THR A 81 0.56 23.39 -11.12
N GLU A 82 1.61 22.58 -10.90
CA GLU A 82 2.53 22.20 -11.97
C GLU A 82 1.85 21.29 -13.00
N GLY A 83 0.99 20.37 -12.54
CA GLY A 83 0.22 19.50 -13.42
C GLY A 83 -0.69 20.26 -14.36
N TYR A 84 -1.43 21.24 -13.85
CA TYR A 84 -2.26 22.11 -14.68
C TYR A 84 -1.42 22.91 -15.68
N LYS A 85 -0.33 23.54 -15.24
CA LYS A 85 0.60 24.29 -16.11
C LYS A 85 1.13 23.44 -17.27
N LEU A 86 1.36 22.15 -17.05
CA LEU A 86 1.84 21.23 -18.09
C LEU A 86 0.74 20.59 -18.94
N SER A 87 -0.53 20.81 -18.60
CA SER A 87 -1.71 20.22 -19.26
C SER A 87 -2.46 21.20 -20.17
N GLN A 88 -1.81 22.32 -20.54
CA GLN A 88 -2.41 23.36 -21.39
C GLN A 88 -2.68 22.87 -22.83
N ASP A 89 -2.12 21.72 -23.22
CA ASP A 89 -2.33 21.03 -24.49
C ASP A 89 -3.61 20.16 -24.52
N GLN A 90 -4.33 20.05 -23.40
CA GLN A 90 -5.48 19.18 -23.25
C GLN A 90 -6.79 19.95 -23.29
N THR A 91 -7.90 19.26 -23.55
CA THR A 91 -9.27 19.81 -23.43
C THR A 91 -10.01 19.28 -22.20
N THR A 92 -9.42 18.32 -21.49
CA THR A 92 -9.98 17.73 -20.27
C THR A 92 -8.87 17.71 -19.24
N LEU A 93 -9.10 18.35 -18.10
CA LEU A 93 -8.15 18.37 -16.99
C LEU A 93 -8.59 17.37 -15.93
N PHE A 94 -7.87 16.25 -15.82
CA PHE A 94 -8.11 15.28 -14.75
C PHE A 94 -7.37 15.66 -13.48
N ILE A 95 -8.08 15.65 -12.36
CA ILE A 95 -7.55 15.76 -11.00
C ILE A 95 -7.95 14.49 -10.26
N ASP A 96 -7.03 13.52 -10.21
CA ASP A 96 -7.28 12.26 -9.54
C ASP A 96 -6.68 12.25 -8.13
N ILE A 97 -7.49 11.75 -7.20
CA ILE A 97 -7.12 11.55 -5.81
C ILE A 97 -7.51 10.11 -5.47
N ALA A 98 -6.56 9.28 -5.04
CA ALA A 98 -6.83 7.96 -4.49
C ALA A 98 -6.29 7.86 -3.07
N ASP A 99 -7.09 7.29 -2.17
CA ASP A 99 -6.73 7.12 -0.76
C ASP A 99 -7.51 5.99 -0.07
N LEU A 100 -7.21 5.75 1.21
CA LEU A 100 -7.96 4.89 2.11
C LEU A 100 -8.98 5.71 2.94
N ASP A 101 -10.19 5.17 3.08
CA ASP A 101 -11.23 5.72 3.95
C ASP A 101 -10.79 5.63 5.41
N ASP A 102 -10.74 6.78 6.08
CA ASP A 102 -10.65 6.83 7.53
C ASP A 102 -11.99 6.42 8.15
N ASP A 103 -11.98 5.86 9.36
CA ASP A 103 -13.18 5.31 9.98
C ASP A 103 -14.30 6.35 10.22
N PHE A 104 -13.95 7.62 10.13
CA PHE A 104 -14.80 8.78 10.39
C PHE A 104 -15.32 9.44 9.11
N GLY A 105 -14.91 8.97 7.92
CA GLY A 105 -15.35 9.53 6.65
C GLY A 105 -14.92 10.99 6.45
N ASN A 106 -13.85 11.43 7.13
CA ASN A 106 -13.48 12.83 7.15
C ASN A 106 -12.72 13.20 5.88
N THR A 107 -13.14 14.33 5.30
CA THR A 107 -12.41 15.08 4.28
C THR A 107 -11.61 16.22 4.93
N VAL A 108 -11.38 16.14 6.25
CA VAL A 108 -10.72 17.20 7.05
C VAL A 108 -9.38 17.56 6.45
N PHE A 109 -8.55 16.57 6.09
CA PHE A 109 -7.28 16.81 5.42
C PHE A 109 -7.40 17.68 4.15
N LEU A 110 -8.50 17.52 3.41
CA LEU A 110 -8.75 18.28 2.19
C LEU A 110 -9.37 19.65 2.46
N THR A 111 -10.09 19.82 3.57
CA THR A 111 -10.94 21.00 3.85
C THR A 111 -10.40 21.94 4.93
N GLU A 112 -9.47 21.48 5.77
CA GLU A 112 -8.89 22.29 6.84
C GLU A 112 -7.95 23.38 6.33
N GLY A 113 -7.76 24.42 7.14
CA GLY A 113 -6.97 25.59 6.77
C GLY A 113 -7.74 26.67 6.01
N GLY A 114 -9.06 26.50 5.82
CA GLY A 114 -9.93 27.50 5.18
C GLY A 114 -9.49 27.81 3.75
N ASN A 115 -9.14 29.08 3.48
CA ASN A 115 -8.62 29.50 2.16
C ASN A 115 -7.24 28.89 1.84
N ASN A 116 -6.55 28.31 2.83
CA ASN A 116 -5.32 27.56 2.60
C ASN A 116 -5.56 26.05 2.46
N SER A 117 -6.80 25.57 2.38
CA SER A 117 -7.08 24.13 2.21
C SER A 117 -6.73 23.62 0.80
N ILE A 118 -6.62 22.29 0.65
CA ILE A 118 -6.47 21.66 -0.67
C ILE A 118 -7.75 21.89 -1.49
N ALA A 119 -8.92 21.73 -0.89
CA ALA A 119 -10.21 21.94 -1.54
C ALA A 119 -10.32 23.36 -2.09
N HIS A 120 -9.93 24.37 -1.31
CA HIS A 120 -9.87 25.75 -1.80
C HIS A 120 -8.88 25.92 -2.94
N SER A 121 -7.72 25.27 -2.90
CA SER A 121 -6.74 25.32 -3.99
C SER A 121 -7.29 24.72 -5.29
N ILE A 122 -8.08 23.65 -5.20
CA ILE A 122 -8.80 23.06 -6.35
C ILE A 122 -9.88 24.02 -6.86
N ILE A 123 -10.65 24.65 -5.97
CA ILE A 123 -11.67 25.65 -6.32
C ILE A 123 -11.04 26.81 -7.09
N GLU A 124 -9.97 27.41 -6.55
CA GLU A 124 -9.29 28.53 -7.18
C GLU A 124 -8.67 28.15 -8.52
N LEU A 125 -8.10 26.95 -8.63
CA LEU A 125 -7.62 26.46 -9.92
C LEU A 125 -8.75 26.39 -10.94
N ILE A 126 -9.87 25.74 -10.61
CA ILE A 126 -10.98 25.52 -11.56
C ILE A 126 -11.66 26.83 -11.97
N LYS A 127 -11.71 27.84 -11.09
CA LYS A 127 -12.20 29.19 -11.45
C LYS A 127 -11.40 29.85 -12.58
N HIS A 128 -10.14 29.47 -12.76
CA HIS A 128 -9.24 30.01 -13.78
C HIS A 128 -9.01 29.06 -14.96
N VAL A 129 -9.61 27.87 -14.93
CA VAL A 129 -9.61 26.96 -16.08
C VAL A 129 -10.52 27.54 -17.16
N PRO A 130 -10.06 27.66 -18.42
CA PRO A 130 -10.88 28.18 -19.51
C PRO A 130 -12.14 27.36 -19.78
N ASP A 131 -13.25 27.98 -20.17
CA ASP A 131 -14.55 27.32 -20.39
C ASP A 131 -14.51 26.19 -21.43
N ASN A 132 -13.53 26.20 -22.34
CA ASN A 132 -13.34 25.13 -23.34
C ASN A 132 -12.64 23.88 -22.76
N PHE A 133 -12.24 23.89 -21.49
CA PHE A 133 -11.78 22.72 -20.77
C PHE A 133 -12.94 22.04 -20.04
N THR A 134 -12.79 20.75 -19.80
CA THR A 134 -13.64 19.99 -18.88
C THR A 134 -12.81 19.56 -17.67
N PRO A 135 -12.91 20.25 -16.52
CA PRO A 135 -12.34 19.77 -15.27
C PRO A 135 -13.06 18.50 -14.80
N VAL A 136 -12.31 17.42 -14.58
CA VAL A 136 -12.84 16.15 -14.05
C VAL A 136 -12.06 15.81 -12.79
N ILE A 137 -12.71 15.96 -11.63
CA ILE A 137 -12.17 15.51 -10.36
C ILE A 137 -12.66 14.09 -10.11
N ARG A 138 -11.74 13.14 -9.86
CA ARG A 138 -12.10 11.78 -9.46
C ARG A 138 -11.47 11.45 -8.12
N PHE A 139 -12.29 11.17 -7.13
CA PHE A 139 -11.85 10.81 -5.78
C PHE A 139 -12.20 9.35 -5.48
N LEU A 140 -11.20 8.49 -5.56
CA LEU A 140 -11.29 7.06 -5.30
C LEU A 140 -10.89 6.76 -3.85
N ARG A 141 -11.73 6.04 -3.11
CA ARG A 141 -11.46 5.59 -1.74
C ARG A 141 -11.55 4.08 -1.65
N GLY A 142 -10.61 3.45 -0.93
CA GLY A 142 -10.83 2.10 -0.40
C GLY A 142 -11.47 2.16 0.97
N THR A 143 -12.12 1.09 1.43
CA THR A 143 -12.58 1.02 2.83
C THR A 143 -12.41 -0.39 3.35
N HIS A 144 -11.90 -0.49 4.57
CA HIS A 144 -11.77 -1.76 5.28
C HIS A 144 -13.02 -2.07 6.12
N GLN A 145 -13.96 -1.12 6.23
CA GLN A 145 -15.20 -1.29 6.98
C GLN A 145 -16.15 -2.28 6.28
N SER A 146 -16.91 -3.02 7.09
CA SER A 146 -18.02 -3.84 6.60
C SER A 146 -19.17 -2.93 6.13
N VAL A 147 -19.13 -2.52 4.87
CA VAL A 147 -20.25 -1.78 4.26
C VAL A 147 -21.40 -2.76 4.05
N ILE A 148 -22.39 -2.74 4.94
CA ILE A 148 -23.59 -3.60 4.81
C ILE A 148 -24.67 -2.87 4.01
N ASP A 149 -24.72 -1.54 4.12
CA ASP A 149 -25.68 -0.67 3.44
C ASP A 149 -24.94 0.50 2.78
N VAL A 150 -24.86 0.46 1.44
CA VAL A 150 -24.15 1.46 0.62
C VAL A 150 -24.77 2.85 0.73
N GLU A 151 -26.10 2.97 0.77
CA GLU A 151 -26.76 4.28 0.81
C GLU A 151 -26.61 4.89 2.20
N LYS A 152 -26.78 4.11 3.27
CA LYS A 152 -26.49 4.59 4.63
C LYS A 152 -25.03 5.00 4.78
N PHE A 153 -24.11 4.21 4.24
CA PHE A 153 -22.69 4.53 4.25
C PHE A 153 -22.42 5.84 3.52
N TRP A 154 -22.95 5.99 2.30
CA TRP A 154 -22.83 7.22 1.52
C TRP A 154 -23.34 8.44 2.27
N GLU A 155 -24.54 8.38 2.87
CA GLU A 155 -25.11 9.53 3.58
C GLU A 155 -24.24 10.02 4.74
N THR A 156 -23.54 9.11 5.44
CA THR A 156 -22.63 9.50 6.52
C THR A 156 -21.35 10.19 6.04
N ARG A 157 -20.93 9.96 4.80
CA ARG A 157 -19.68 10.51 4.21
C ARG A 157 -19.94 11.72 3.32
N ARG A 158 -21.11 11.76 2.67
CA ARG A 158 -21.49 12.79 1.68
C ARG A 158 -21.30 14.20 2.22
N LEU A 159 -21.67 14.47 3.48
CA LEU A 159 -21.55 15.81 4.05
C LEU A 159 -20.11 16.35 4.08
N GLY A 160 -19.12 15.50 4.39
CA GLY A 160 -17.71 15.89 4.34
C GLY A 160 -17.25 16.12 2.90
N ILE A 161 -17.70 15.28 1.96
CA ILE A 161 -17.41 15.41 0.53
C ILE A 161 -18.00 16.71 -0.02
N GLU A 162 -19.22 17.06 0.35
CA GLU A 162 -19.88 18.28 -0.09
C GLU A 162 -19.22 19.53 0.49
N ALA A 163 -18.74 19.48 1.74
CA ALA A 163 -18.01 20.58 2.35
C ALA A 163 -16.72 20.97 1.60
N MET A 164 -16.23 20.14 0.67
CA MET A 164 -15.09 20.48 -0.19
C MET A 164 -15.44 21.55 -1.23
N PHE A 165 -16.64 21.52 -1.81
CA PHE A 165 -16.98 22.34 -2.99
C PHE A 165 -18.32 23.06 -2.91
N TRP A 166 -19.05 22.91 -1.81
CA TRP A 166 -20.27 23.65 -1.51
C TRP A 166 -20.18 24.28 -0.13
N GLU A 167 -20.77 25.46 0.01
CA GLU A 167 -20.90 26.16 1.28
C GLU A 167 -22.37 26.34 1.66
N LYS A 168 -22.62 26.54 2.96
CA LYS A 168 -23.96 26.91 3.43
C LYS A 168 -24.28 28.33 3.01
N ALA A 169 -25.44 28.52 2.37
CA ALA A 169 -26.01 29.82 2.10
C ALA A 169 -26.23 30.63 3.39
N ALA A 170 -26.52 31.92 3.24
CA ALA A 170 -26.81 32.82 4.37
C ALA A 170 -27.97 32.33 5.28
N ASN A 171 -28.87 31.50 4.77
CA ASN A 171 -29.95 30.90 5.55
C ASN A 171 -29.50 29.72 6.44
N GLY A 172 -28.22 29.32 6.34
CA GLY A 172 -27.62 28.24 7.13
C GLY A 172 -28.06 26.83 6.76
N LYS A 173 -28.90 26.68 5.73
CA LYS A 173 -29.52 25.41 5.35
C LYS A 173 -29.20 24.96 3.93
N ASP A 174 -29.31 25.87 2.95
CA ASP A 174 -29.10 25.52 1.55
C ASP A 174 -27.61 25.44 1.23
N LEU A 175 -27.23 24.56 0.30
CA LEU A 175 -25.87 24.47 -0.22
C LEU A 175 -25.73 25.26 -1.51
N VAL A 176 -24.66 26.05 -1.62
CA VAL A 176 -24.32 26.85 -2.81
C VAL A 176 -22.97 26.37 -3.35
N PRO A 177 -22.84 26.14 -4.66
CA PRO A 177 -21.59 25.69 -5.26
C PRO A 177 -20.52 26.79 -5.22
N LEU A 178 -19.32 26.42 -4.75
CA LEU A 178 -18.13 27.28 -4.76
C LEU A 178 -17.47 27.35 -6.15
N ILE A 179 -17.80 26.40 -7.02
CA ILE A 179 -17.32 26.30 -8.41
C ILE A 179 -18.52 26.48 -9.35
N LYS A 180 -18.44 27.49 -10.23
CA LYS A 180 -19.49 27.80 -11.21
C LYS A 180 -19.19 27.34 -12.64
N HIS A 181 -18.04 26.70 -12.85
CA HIS A 181 -17.59 26.24 -14.15
C HIS A 181 -18.56 25.17 -14.70
N ALA A 182 -19.24 25.48 -15.82
CA ALA A 182 -20.38 24.69 -16.31
C ALA A 182 -20.02 23.24 -16.67
N ASN A 183 -18.80 23.01 -17.14
CA ASN A 183 -18.34 21.67 -17.53
C ASN A 183 -17.69 20.88 -16.39
N ALA A 184 -17.48 21.48 -15.21
CA ALA A 184 -16.71 20.81 -14.17
C ALA A 184 -17.49 19.68 -13.49
N GLU A 185 -16.84 18.52 -13.38
CA GLU A 185 -17.42 17.28 -12.86
C GLU A 185 -16.66 16.78 -11.64
N PHE A 186 -17.42 16.19 -10.71
CA PHE A 186 -16.87 15.52 -9.56
C PHE A 186 -17.43 14.11 -9.43
N HIS A 187 -16.53 13.14 -9.38
CA HIS A 187 -16.82 11.72 -9.26
C HIS A 187 -16.21 11.20 -7.96
N VAL A 188 -17.00 10.51 -7.15
CA VAL A 188 -16.54 9.84 -5.92
C VAL A 188 -16.79 8.34 -6.05
N GLY A 189 -15.75 7.55 -5.85
CA GLY A 189 -15.78 6.10 -5.99
C GLY A 189 -15.31 5.44 -4.71
N TYR A 190 -16.02 4.41 -4.28
CA TYR A 190 -15.60 3.53 -3.20
C TYR A 190 -15.36 2.14 -3.76
N TYR A 191 -14.13 1.65 -3.62
CA TYR A 191 -13.72 0.33 -4.06
C TYR A 191 -13.37 -0.56 -2.86
N SER A 192 -14.27 -1.49 -2.53
CA SER A 192 -14.16 -2.42 -1.39
C SER A 192 -15.07 -3.63 -1.65
N PRO A 193 -14.76 -4.46 -2.65
CA PRO A 193 -15.65 -5.56 -3.01
C PRO A 193 -15.86 -6.54 -1.85
N ASN A 194 -17.11 -6.79 -1.47
CA ASN A 194 -17.43 -7.86 -0.53
C ASN A 194 -17.44 -9.18 -1.24
N MET A 195 -16.30 -9.85 -1.19
CA MET A 195 -16.17 -11.18 -0.62
C MET A 195 -17.06 -12.43 -1.00
N VAL A 196 -18.27 -12.28 -1.58
CA VAL A 196 -19.32 -13.30 -1.68
C VAL A 196 -19.26 -14.09 -2.99
N LEU A 197 -18.76 -15.33 -2.91
CA LEU A 197 -18.77 -16.26 -4.04
C LEU A 197 -20.16 -16.85 -4.32
N THR A 198 -20.55 -16.89 -5.59
CA THR A 198 -21.69 -17.68 -6.05
C THR A 198 -21.39 -19.19 -5.97
N THR A 199 -22.42 -20.03 -5.97
CA THR A 199 -22.27 -21.51 -5.99
C THR A 199 -21.37 -21.98 -7.14
N ASP A 200 -21.52 -21.38 -8.32
CA ASP A 200 -20.71 -21.70 -9.49
C ASP A 200 -19.25 -21.29 -9.29
N GLN A 201 -18.99 -20.13 -8.70
CA GLN A 201 -17.64 -19.70 -8.37
C GLN A 201 -16.99 -20.62 -7.32
N GLN A 202 -17.72 -21.04 -6.30
CA GLN A 202 -17.20 -22.01 -5.31
C GLN A 202 -16.74 -23.33 -5.96
N SER A 203 -17.41 -23.77 -7.04
CA SER A 203 -17.03 -25.00 -7.76
C SER A 203 -15.67 -24.89 -8.48
N VAL A 204 -15.26 -23.67 -8.88
CA VAL A 204 -13.95 -23.38 -9.48
C VAL A 204 -12.86 -23.28 -8.39
N TYR A 205 -13.19 -22.69 -7.25
CA TYR A 205 -12.22 -22.46 -6.17
C TYR A 205 -11.91 -23.71 -5.35
N LYS A 206 -12.87 -24.63 -5.14
CA LYS A 206 -12.63 -25.85 -4.35
C LYS A 206 -11.42 -26.66 -4.88
N PRO A 207 -11.30 -26.96 -6.18
CA PRO A 207 -10.12 -27.61 -6.74
C PRO A 207 -8.83 -26.81 -6.55
N LEU A 208 -8.88 -25.47 -6.74
CA LEU A 208 -7.72 -24.59 -6.60
C LEU A 208 -7.18 -24.57 -5.17
N ILE A 209 -8.08 -24.49 -4.20
CA ILE A 209 -7.73 -24.42 -2.79
C ILE A 209 -7.25 -25.78 -2.29
N LYS A 210 -7.88 -26.87 -2.74
CA LYS A 210 -7.36 -28.24 -2.53
C LYS A 210 -5.96 -28.39 -3.13
N PHE A 211 -5.71 -27.81 -4.31
CA PHE A 211 -4.38 -27.82 -4.93
C PHE A 211 -3.36 -27.04 -4.10
N ILE A 212 -3.68 -25.83 -3.62
CA ILE A 212 -2.82 -25.04 -2.72
C ILE A 212 -2.53 -25.82 -1.43
N GLY A 213 -3.55 -26.42 -0.81
CA GLY A 213 -3.41 -27.24 0.40
C GLY A 213 -2.53 -28.47 0.19
N ASN A 214 -2.72 -29.17 -0.93
CA ASN A 214 -1.95 -30.37 -1.30
C ASN A 214 -0.49 -30.04 -1.63
N LEU A 215 -0.23 -28.93 -2.34
CA LEU A 215 1.12 -28.48 -2.70
C LEU A 215 1.93 -28.12 -1.45
N ALA A 216 1.26 -27.44 -0.52
CA ALA A 216 1.84 -27.20 0.79
C ALA A 216 1.88 -28.48 1.64
N SER A 217 1.28 -29.60 1.23
CA SER A 217 1.04 -30.79 2.07
C SER A 217 0.59 -30.40 3.49
N ALA A 218 -0.09 -29.26 3.58
CA ALA A 218 -0.26 -28.51 4.82
C ALA A 218 -1.58 -28.86 5.48
N TRP A 219 -2.51 -29.41 4.69
CA TRP A 219 -3.86 -29.75 5.09
C TRP A 219 -4.17 -31.19 4.69
N SER A 220 -4.81 -31.94 5.59
CA SER A 220 -5.65 -33.06 5.19
C SER A 220 -6.81 -32.56 4.32
N PRO A 221 -7.48 -33.43 3.54
CA PRO A 221 -8.70 -33.05 2.83
C PRO A 221 -9.76 -32.39 3.73
N GLU A 222 -9.95 -32.90 4.96
CA GLU A 222 -10.90 -32.33 5.93
C GLU A 222 -10.45 -30.95 6.45
N GLU A 223 -9.14 -30.76 6.69
CA GLU A 223 -8.59 -29.47 7.11
C GLU A 223 -8.69 -28.43 5.99
N ALA A 224 -8.55 -28.85 4.73
CA ALA A 224 -8.71 -27.97 3.59
C ALA A 224 -10.15 -27.44 3.52
N ASP A 225 -11.15 -28.32 3.69
CA ASP A 225 -12.57 -27.94 3.68
C ASP A 225 -12.96 -27.05 4.89
N ALA A 226 -12.40 -27.29 6.07
CA ALA A 226 -12.61 -26.41 7.23
C ALA A 226 -11.92 -25.04 7.07
N THR A 227 -10.68 -25.03 6.56
CA THR A 227 -9.92 -23.81 6.27
C THR A 227 -10.61 -23.00 5.18
N LEU A 228 -11.17 -23.66 4.16
CA LEU A 228 -12.03 -23.11 3.12
C LEU A 228 -13.22 -22.37 3.71
N ASP A 229 -13.96 -23.02 4.60
CA ASP A 229 -15.15 -22.45 5.23
C ASP A 229 -14.80 -21.24 6.11
N THR A 230 -13.72 -21.31 6.89
CA THR A 230 -13.24 -20.18 7.70
C THR A 230 -12.78 -19.03 6.81
N ILE A 231 -12.03 -19.32 5.75
CA ILE A 231 -11.56 -18.30 4.81
C ILE A 231 -12.71 -17.67 4.04
N PHE A 232 -13.67 -18.45 3.55
CA PHE A 232 -14.82 -17.87 2.86
C PHE A 232 -15.76 -17.12 3.80
N LYS A 233 -15.93 -17.57 5.04
CA LYS A 233 -16.71 -16.82 6.03
C LYS A 233 -16.00 -15.53 6.45
N ASN A 234 -14.66 -15.55 6.58
CA ASN A 234 -13.91 -14.44 7.18
C ASN A 234 -13.25 -13.49 6.17
N LEU A 235 -12.70 -13.99 5.06
CA LEU A 235 -12.24 -13.13 3.96
C LEU A 235 -13.42 -12.48 3.22
N ALA A 236 -14.64 -13.04 3.31
CA ALA A 236 -15.86 -12.39 2.79
C ALA A 236 -16.10 -10.98 3.36
N PHE A 237 -15.42 -10.60 4.45
CA PHE A 237 -15.62 -9.32 5.10
C PHE A 237 -14.83 -8.14 4.51
N SER A 238 -13.88 -8.33 3.59
CA SER A 238 -13.19 -7.32 2.76
C SER A 238 -11.73 -7.78 2.59
N ALA A 239 -11.42 -8.69 1.66
CA ALA A 239 -10.00 -9.10 1.51
C ALA A 239 -9.17 -8.14 0.66
N SER A 240 -9.81 -7.19 -0.02
CA SER A 240 -9.11 -6.21 -0.84
C SER A 240 -9.92 -4.93 -0.98
N TRP A 241 -9.24 -3.80 -0.98
CA TRP A 241 -9.77 -2.47 -1.20
C TRP A 241 -8.68 -1.58 -1.81
N ASN A 242 -9.03 -0.38 -2.29
CA ASN A 242 -8.03 0.57 -2.77
C ASN A 242 -7.15 1.02 -1.61
N HIS A 243 -5.87 0.72 -1.68
CA HIS A 243 -4.88 1.16 -0.71
C HIS A 243 -3.75 1.97 -1.37
N GLY A 244 -3.81 2.19 -2.69
CA GLY A 244 -3.02 3.20 -3.37
C GLY A 244 -3.32 4.60 -2.85
N LYS A 245 -2.26 5.36 -2.52
CA LYS A 245 -2.32 6.79 -2.21
C LYS A 245 -1.69 7.57 -3.34
N ILE A 246 -2.52 8.23 -4.14
CA ILE A 246 -2.09 8.90 -5.39
C ILE A 246 -2.76 10.26 -5.48
N VAL A 247 -2.00 11.25 -5.94
CA VAL A 247 -2.56 12.47 -6.53
C VAL A 247 -1.93 12.61 -7.89
N ALA A 248 -2.73 12.71 -8.95
CA ALA A 248 -2.21 12.82 -10.32
C ALA A 248 -3.04 13.80 -11.14
N ILE A 249 -2.34 14.64 -11.91
CA ILE A 249 -2.93 15.82 -12.55
C ILE A 249 -2.57 15.82 -14.04
N GLY A 250 -3.59 15.70 -14.89
CA GLY A 250 -3.48 15.75 -16.36
C GLY A 250 -2.51 14.75 -17.01
N GLY A 251 -2.09 13.72 -16.30
CA GLY A 251 -1.05 12.77 -16.70
C GLY A 251 0.33 13.42 -16.83
N LYS A 252 0.55 14.56 -16.13
CA LYS A 252 1.78 15.33 -16.22
C LYS A 252 2.60 15.28 -14.93
N THR A 253 1.93 15.41 -13.79
CA THR A 253 2.55 15.36 -12.46
C THR A 253 1.79 14.42 -11.55
N MET A 254 2.51 13.77 -10.64
CA MET A 254 1.90 12.97 -9.59
C MET A 254 2.69 13.01 -8.28
N MET A 255 2.02 12.59 -7.21
CA MET A 255 2.66 12.07 -6.00
C MET A 255 2.07 10.71 -5.62
N THR A 256 2.91 9.80 -5.15
CA THR A 256 2.51 8.47 -4.65
C THR A 256 3.43 7.97 -3.53
N GLY A 257 2.90 7.16 -2.60
CA GLY A 257 3.65 6.72 -1.42
C GLY A 257 2.77 6.10 -0.34
N GLY A 258 3.25 6.14 0.91
CA GLY A 258 2.58 5.53 2.07
C GLY A 258 1.56 6.42 2.77
N ILE A 259 1.66 7.73 2.60
CA ILE A 259 0.87 8.73 3.35
C ILE A 259 -0.61 8.66 2.97
N ASN A 260 -1.46 8.31 3.94
CA ASN A 260 -2.91 8.52 3.83
C ASN A 260 -3.21 10.02 3.96
N TYR A 261 -4.26 10.52 3.30
CA TYR A 261 -4.70 11.91 3.40
C TYR A 261 -5.60 12.09 4.62
N TRP A 262 -5.03 11.74 5.78
CA TRP A 262 -5.68 11.77 7.09
C TRP A 262 -5.13 12.91 7.94
N PRO A 263 -5.94 13.45 8.87
CA PRO A 263 -5.48 14.48 9.78
C PRO A 263 -4.44 13.98 10.81
N ASP A 264 -4.26 12.66 10.96
CA ASP A 264 -3.29 12.08 11.90
C ASP A 264 -1.84 12.53 11.67
N TYR A 265 -1.50 12.93 10.44
CA TYR A 265 -0.18 13.48 10.10
C TYR A 265 0.05 14.92 10.59
N ILE A 266 -0.99 15.58 11.12
CA ILE A 266 -0.98 16.98 11.57
C ILE A 266 -0.45 17.13 13.00
N GLY A 267 -0.42 16.05 13.78
CA GLY A 267 -0.10 16.12 15.20
C GLY A 267 -1.31 16.50 16.07
N HIS A 268 -1.15 16.25 17.36
CA HIS A 268 -2.19 16.20 18.41
C HIS A 268 -3.05 17.48 18.54
N ASP A 269 -2.46 18.65 18.30
CA ASP A 269 -3.06 19.93 18.69
C ASP A 269 -4.19 20.42 17.76
N ASN A 270 -4.27 19.90 16.53
CA ASN A 270 -5.28 20.30 15.53
C ASN A 270 -6.48 19.35 15.43
N VAL A 271 -6.52 18.28 16.24
CA VAL A 271 -7.65 17.34 16.28
C VAL A 271 -8.77 17.91 17.18
N PRO A 272 -10.05 17.94 16.74
CA PRO A 272 -11.15 18.53 17.50
C PRO A 272 -11.32 17.95 18.92
N PRO A 273 -11.74 18.77 19.90
CA PRO A 273 -12.08 18.28 21.24
C PRO A 273 -13.14 17.15 21.18
N GLY A 274 -12.82 16.00 21.78
CA GLY A 274 -13.70 14.83 21.81
C GLY A 274 -13.34 13.72 20.81
N HIS A 275 -12.35 13.91 19.94
CA HIS A 275 -11.84 12.81 19.11
C HIS A 275 -11.18 11.76 20.03
N PRO A 276 -11.59 10.47 19.98
CA PRO A 276 -11.10 9.45 20.91
C PRO A 276 -9.59 9.21 20.81
N GLU A 277 -8.98 9.60 19.69
CA GLU A 277 -7.54 9.46 19.44
C GLU A 277 -6.74 10.74 19.68
N ARG A 278 -7.42 11.83 20.07
CA ARG A 278 -6.80 13.12 20.38
C ARG A 278 -5.71 13.01 21.42
N SER A 279 -5.67 11.96 22.27
CA SER A 279 -4.78 11.90 23.43
C SER A 279 -3.61 10.90 23.35
N THR A 280 -3.46 10.07 22.30
CA THR A 280 -2.57 8.88 22.38
C THR A 280 -1.64 8.58 21.19
N ARG A 281 -1.76 9.26 20.06
CA ARG A 281 -0.92 8.99 18.87
C ARG A 281 0.22 10.02 18.77
N GLY A 282 1.47 9.53 18.72
CA GLY A 282 2.62 10.37 18.43
C GLY A 282 2.77 10.63 16.92
N ARG A 283 3.83 11.32 16.53
CA ARG A 283 4.05 11.76 15.14
C ARG A 283 4.34 10.56 14.23
N ILE A 284 3.68 10.51 13.06
CA ILE A 284 3.87 9.46 12.06
C ILE A 284 4.93 9.91 11.06
N ILE A 285 5.95 9.08 10.84
CA ILE A 285 6.96 9.24 9.80
C ILE A 285 6.54 8.42 8.59
N ASP A 286 6.35 9.08 7.45
CA ASP A 286 5.94 8.47 6.20
C ASP A 286 6.51 9.23 4.99
N MET A 287 6.27 8.75 3.77
CA MET A 287 6.91 9.26 2.55
C MET A 287 6.01 9.20 1.33
N GLN A 288 6.15 10.21 0.47
CA GLN A 288 5.58 10.30 -0.87
C GLN A 288 6.68 10.71 -1.86
N ALA A 289 6.74 10.06 -3.01
CA ALA A 289 7.57 10.49 -4.14
C ALA A 289 6.75 11.39 -5.06
N THR A 290 7.33 12.47 -5.54
CA THR A 290 6.74 13.31 -6.60
C THR A 290 7.41 13.03 -7.93
N VAL A 291 6.65 13.04 -9.03
CA VAL A 291 7.17 12.78 -10.37
C VAL A 291 6.51 13.73 -11.37
N THR A 292 7.32 14.25 -12.30
CA THR A 292 6.83 14.91 -13.52
C THR A 292 7.19 14.05 -14.72
N GLY A 293 6.21 13.56 -15.46
CA GLY A 293 6.43 12.67 -16.60
C GLY A 293 5.36 11.59 -16.79
N ASP A 294 5.67 10.60 -17.61
CA ASP A 294 4.73 9.56 -18.04
C ASP A 294 4.27 8.64 -16.91
N ALA A 295 4.98 8.60 -15.77
CA ALA A 295 4.51 7.88 -14.59
C ALA A 295 3.16 8.41 -14.07
N ALA A 296 2.90 9.71 -14.19
CA ALA A 296 1.60 10.29 -13.84
C ALA A 296 0.49 9.80 -14.78
N ALA A 297 0.78 9.73 -16.09
CA ALA A 297 -0.15 9.17 -17.07
C ALA A 297 -0.37 7.65 -16.85
N SER A 298 0.66 6.91 -16.45
CA SER A 298 0.55 5.50 -16.06
C SER A 298 -0.35 5.32 -14.84
N ALA A 299 -0.22 6.18 -13.82
CA ALA A 299 -1.10 6.14 -12.65
C ALA A 299 -2.57 6.42 -13.02
N GLN A 300 -2.85 7.47 -13.79
CA GLN A 300 -4.23 7.84 -14.15
C GLN A 300 -4.86 6.88 -15.17
N GLY A 301 -4.13 6.60 -16.25
CA GLY A 301 -4.60 5.77 -17.34
C GLY A 301 -4.51 4.27 -17.10
N GLY A 302 -3.59 3.83 -16.24
CA GLY A 302 -3.43 2.43 -15.85
C GLY A 302 -4.24 2.13 -14.61
N TYR A 303 -3.65 2.43 -13.45
CA TYR A 303 -4.17 2.05 -12.14
C TYR A 303 -5.54 2.67 -11.82
N LEU A 304 -5.73 3.97 -12.01
CA LEU A 304 -6.97 4.64 -11.60
C LEU A 304 -8.13 4.36 -12.56
N ASP A 305 -7.89 4.45 -13.87
CA ASP A 305 -8.87 4.08 -14.89
C ASP A 305 -9.35 2.62 -14.74
N TYR A 306 -8.49 1.72 -14.24
CA TYR A 306 -8.89 0.34 -13.93
C TYR A 306 -10.03 0.28 -12.91
N PHE A 307 -9.91 1.01 -11.78
CA PHE A 307 -10.99 1.08 -10.79
C PHE A 307 -12.22 1.80 -11.31
N TRP A 308 -12.05 2.91 -12.02
CA TRP A 308 -13.18 3.67 -12.55
C TRP A 308 -13.96 2.88 -13.60
N ASN A 309 -13.27 2.10 -14.44
CA ASN A 309 -13.89 1.18 -15.37
C ASN A 309 -14.69 0.10 -14.62
N TYR A 310 -14.11 -0.50 -13.58
CA TYR A 310 -14.79 -1.48 -12.73
C TYR A 310 -16.03 -0.90 -12.03
N LEU A 311 -15.91 0.28 -11.41
CA LEU A 311 -17.00 0.95 -10.70
C LEU A 311 -18.14 1.39 -11.64
N SER A 312 -17.83 1.63 -12.91
CA SER A 312 -18.79 1.96 -13.97
C SER A 312 -19.56 0.73 -14.50
N LEU A 313 -19.12 -0.51 -14.18
CA LEU A 313 -19.86 -1.69 -14.57
C LEU A 313 -21.24 -1.72 -13.88
N PRO A 314 -22.31 -2.10 -14.62
CA PRO A 314 -23.60 -2.35 -14.01
C PRO A 314 -23.47 -3.46 -12.96
N LYS A 315 -24.39 -3.53 -11.99
CA LYS A 315 -24.35 -4.59 -10.96
C LYS A 315 -24.36 -6.01 -11.57
N SER A 316 -24.98 -6.20 -12.74
CA SER A 316 -24.89 -7.46 -13.50
C SER A 316 -23.48 -7.80 -14.00
N GLY A 317 -22.61 -6.79 -14.20
CA GLY A 317 -21.20 -6.97 -14.55
C GLY A 317 -20.29 -7.19 -13.34
N ARG A 318 -20.81 -7.08 -12.11
CA ARG A 318 -20.11 -7.34 -10.85
C ARG A 318 -21.05 -7.97 -9.81
N PRO A 319 -21.64 -9.15 -10.13
CA PRO A 319 -22.76 -9.73 -9.38
C PRO A 319 -22.43 -10.09 -7.94
N SER A 320 -21.15 -10.26 -7.63
CA SER A 320 -20.63 -10.60 -6.31
C SER A 320 -20.12 -9.39 -5.51
N ASP A 321 -20.14 -8.19 -6.08
CA ASP A 321 -19.74 -6.97 -5.41
C ASP A 321 -20.94 -6.05 -5.15
N HIS A 322 -21.39 -6.12 -3.91
CA HIS A 322 -22.49 -5.33 -3.39
C HIS A 322 -22.01 -4.04 -2.70
N ARG A 323 -20.72 -3.91 -2.38
CA ARG A 323 -20.16 -2.82 -1.56
C ARG A 323 -19.54 -1.69 -2.33
N SER A 324 -18.91 -1.96 -3.47
CA SER A 324 -18.30 -0.90 -4.25
C SER A 324 -19.38 -0.10 -4.97
N PHE A 325 -19.19 1.20 -5.09
CA PHE A 325 -20.12 2.11 -5.76
C PHE A 325 -19.40 3.36 -6.21
N HIS A 326 -20.07 4.15 -7.03
CA HIS A 326 -19.63 5.51 -7.31
C HIS A 326 -20.84 6.43 -7.43
N LYS A 327 -20.61 7.72 -7.19
CA LYS A 327 -21.59 8.81 -7.35
C LYS A 327 -20.90 9.94 -8.09
N SER A 328 -21.67 10.70 -8.86
CA SER A 328 -21.16 11.83 -9.64
C SER A 328 -22.10 13.03 -9.53
N ILE A 329 -21.54 14.21 -9.72
CA ILE A 329 -22.27 15.47 -9.74
C ILE A 329 -21.52 16.52 -10.57
N LYS A 330 -22.26 17.47 -11.16
CA LYS A 330 -21.66 18.71 -11.68
C LYS A 330 -21.28 19.60 -10.50
N LEU A 331 -20.07 20.15 -10.49
CA LEU A 331 -19.62 21.04 -9.42
C LEU A 331 -20.45 22.34 -9.32
N SER A 332 -21.13 22.72 -10.41
CA SER A 332 -22.06 23.84 -10.45
C SER A 332 -23.50 23.51 -10.03
N ALA A 333 -23.77 22.27 -9.59
CA ALA A 333 -25.12 21.82 -9.24
C ALA A 333 -25.63 22.53 -7.96
N ASN A 334 -26.93 22.82 -7.97
CA ASN A 334 -27.67 23.28 -6.80
C ASN A 334 -28.60 22.16 -6.30
N PRO A 335 -29.02 22.19 -5.03
CA PRO A 335 -30.11 21.35 -4.54
C PRO A 335 -31.39 21.53 -5.38
N PRO A 336 -32.19 20.47 -5.58
CA PRO A 336 -33.42 20.56 -6.36
C PRO A 336 -34.52 21.40 -5.70
N ALA A 337 -34.47 21.56 -4.37
CA ALA A 337 -35.33 22.44 -3.59
C ALA A 337 -34.61 22.82 -2.27
N PRO A 338 -35.07 23.85 -1.54
CA PRO A 338 -34.54 24.16 -0.21
C PRO A 338 -34.61 22.96 0.73
N ASP A 339 -33.62 22.84 1.61
CA ASP A 339 -33.49 21.74 2.59
C ASP A 339 -33.39 20.32 1.96
N GLN A 340 -33.12 20.19 0.65
CA GLN A 340 -32.88 18.91 -0.03
C GLN A 340 -31.37 18.63 -0.23
N PRO A 341 -30.95 17.35 -0.28
CA PRO A 341 -29.57 17.00 -0.61
C PRO A 341 -29.23 17.35 -2.07
N LEU A 342 -27.94 17.47 -2.37
CA LEU A 342 -27.45 17.65 -3.73
C LEU A 342 -27.81 16.45 -4.62
N PRO A 343 -28.09 16.68 -5.92
CA PRO A 343 -28.57 15.63 -6.83
C PRO A 343 -27.43 14.72 -7.33
N TRP A 344 -26.80 13.98 -6.41
CA TRP A 344 -25.80 12.97 -6.76
C TRP A 344 -26.42 11.83 -7.57
N SER A 345 -25.80 11.50 -8.71
CA SER A 345 -26.28 10.43 -9.58
C SER A 345 -25.32 9.23 -9.56
N PRO A 346 -25.83 7.98 -9.53
CA PRO A 346 -25.04 6.84 -9.96
C PRO A 346 -24.78 7.01 -11.47
N SER A 347 -23.60 7.49 -11.86
CA SER A 347 -23.27 7.56 -13.28
C SER A 347 -23.20 6.15 -13.85
N THR A 348 -23.54 5.98 -15.12
CA THR A 348 -23.24 4.74 -15.84
C THR A 348 -21.90 4.82 -16.57
N GLN A 349 -21.28 6.01 -16.63
CA GLN A 349 -20.01 6.24 -17.31
C GLN A 349 -19.20 7.32 -16.60
N VAL A 350 -18.12 6.93 -15.93
CA VAL A 350 -17.12 7.87 -15.42
C VAL A 350 -16.14 8.19 -16.56
N PRO A 351 -15.77 9.46 -16.80
CA PRO A 351 -14.73 9.78 -17.77
C PRO A 351 -13.42 9.06 -17.43
N LEU A 352 -12.87 8.36 -18.42
CA LEU A 352 -11.58 7.67 -18.28
C LEU A 352 -10.47 8.53 -18.88
N PHE A 353 -9.32 8.60 -18.20
CA PHE A 353 -8.19 9.40 -18.61
C PHE A 353 -7.67 8.96 -19.99
N LYS A 354 -7.47 7.65 -20.22
CA LYS A 354 -6.93 7.11 -21.49
C LYS A 354 -7.82 7.42 -22.70
N THR A 355 -9.13 7.56 -22.51
CA THR A 355 -10.06 7.84 -23.62
C THR A 355 -10.26 9.34 -23.84
N ALA A 356 -10.25 10.12 -22.75
CA ALA A 356 -10.50 11.56 -22.81
C ALA A 356 -9.24 12.40 -23.12
N VAL A 357 -8.05 11.90 -22.77
CA VAL A 357 -6.77 12.59 -22.98
C VAL A 357 -5.92 11.80 -23.97
N LYS A 358 -5.59 12.43 -25.11
CA LYS A 358 -4.59 11.89 -26.04
C LYS A 358 -3.20 12.06 -25.43
N HIS A 359 -2.81 11.12 -24.58
CA HIS A 359 -1.46 11.09 -24.06
C HIS A 359 -0.52 10.40 -25.06
N THR A 360 0.44 11.15 -25.57
CA THR A 360 1.59 10.56 -26.27
C THR A 360 2.73 10.50 -25.25
N PRO A 361 3.25 9.30 -24.92
CA PRO A 361 4.39 9.16 -24.03
C PRO A 361 5.51 10.12 -24.43
N ARG A 362 6.05 10.84 -23.46
CA ARG A 362 7.12 11.80 -23.72
C ARG A 362 8.40 11.01 -23.99
N THR A 363 8.80 10.96 -25.26
CA THR A 363 10.09 10.36 -25.65
C THR A 363 11.30 11.20 -25.25
N THR A 364 11.09 12.35 -24.60
CA THR A 364 12.14 13.32 -24.25
C THR A 364 12.57 13.26 -22.78
N GLY A 365 11.81 12.61 -21.90
CA GLY A 365 12.17 12.40 -20.50
C GLY A 365 13.33 11.41 -20.39
N GLY A 366 14.38 11.75 -19.63
CA GLY A 366 15.58 10.93 -19.49
C GLY A 366 15.55 9.92 -18.34
N ILE A 367 14.58 10.04 -17.42
CA ILE A 367 14.59 9.28 -16.17
C ILE A 367 13.63 8.08 -16.27
N PRO A 368 14.16 6.83 -16.26
CA PRO A 368 13.33 5.64 -16.26
C PRO A 368 12.70 5.41 -14.88
N ILE A 369 11.38 5.21 -14.87
CA ILE A 369 10.64 4.80 -13.67
C ILE A 369 9.80 3.59 -14.04
N LEU A 370 9.88 2.55 -13.22
CA LEU A 370 8.98 1.41 -13.31
C LEU A 370 7.81 1.63 -12.36
N SER A 371 6.65 1.97 -12.94
CA SER A 371 5.38 1.96 -12.22
C SER A 371 4.98 0.50 -12.00
N VAL A 372 4.59 0.18 -10.77
CA VAL A 372 4.11 -1.15 -10.39
C VAL A 372 2.86 -1.02 -9.53
N ALA A 373 2.01 -2.03 -9.61
CA ALA A 373 0.82 -2.13 -8.78
C ALA A 373 0.60 -3.58 -8.34
N ARG A 374 -0.15 -3.71 -7.25
CA ARG A 374 -0.88 -4.93 -6.91
C ARG A 374 -2.34 -4.63 -7.25
N VAL A 375 -2.89 -5.35 -8.21
CA VAL A 375 -4.27 -5.16 -8.65
C VAL A 375 -4.97 -6.49 -8.78
N GLY A 376 -6.29 -6.52 -8.65
CA GLY A 376 -7.01 -7.75 -8.94
C GLY A 376 -7.09 -8.08 -10.44
N ASP A 377 -7.94 -9.05 -10.80
CA ASP A 377 -8.25 -9.39 -12.18
C ASP A 377 -9.73 -9.75 -12.30
N TRP A 378 -10.55 -8.77 -12.69
CA TRP A 378 -12.00 -8.92 -12.74
C TRP A 378 -12.53 -9.38 -14.11
N GLY A 379 -11.78 -10.22 -14.85
CA GLY A 379 -11.84 -10.50 -16.31
C GLY A 379 -13.14 -10.94 -17.00
N GLY A 380 -14.30 -10.37 -16.62
CA GLY A 380 -15.60 -10.59 -17.24
C GLY A 380 -16.42 -11.67 -16.52
N PRO A 381 -17.68 -11.88 -16.95
CA PRO A 381 -18.67 -12.72 -16.25
C PRO A 381 -18.30 -14.22 -16.17
N THR A 382 -17.31 -14.68 -16.94
CA THR A 382 -16.86 -16.08 -16.99
C THR A 382 -15.61 -16.36 -16.18
N VAL A 383 -14.85 -15.32 -15.82
CA VAL A 383 -13.76 -15.42 -14.86
C VAL A 383 -14.40 -15.21 -13.49
N ALA A 384 -14.03 -16.00 -12.48
CA ALA A 384 -14.56 -15.73 -11.14
C ALA A 384 -14.21 -14.27 -10.79
N ALA A 385 -15.17 -13.49 -10.31
CA ALA A 385 -14.98 -12.04 -10.16
C ALA A 385 -14.11 -11.68 -8.93
N TYR A 386 -13.20 -12.58 -8.53
CA TYR A 386 -12.65 -12.64 -7.19
C TYR A 386 -11.14 -12.51 -7.15
N PRO A 387 -10.62 -11.57 -6.34
CA PRO A 387 -9.26 -11.06 -6.54
C PRO A 387 -8.20 -12.16 -6.46
N PRO A 388 -7.22 -12.18 -7.38
CA PRO A 388 -5.94 -12.86 -7.19
C PRO A 388 -5.37 -12.76 -5.77
N GLN A 389 -5.60 -11.64 -5.07
CA GLN A 389 -5.14 -11.43 -3.71
C GLN A 389 -5.74 -12.39 -2.67
N ALA A 390 -6.91 -13.00 -2.91
CA ALA A 390 -7.42 -14.07 -2.05
C ALA A 390 -6.58 -15.36 -2.19
N ILE A 391 -6.09 -15.65 -3.39
CA ILE A 391 -5.16 -16.74 -3.66
C ILE A 391 -3.82 -16.48 -2.98
N ASP A 392 -3.37 -15.23 -2.97
CA ASP A 392 -2.17 -14.76 -2.24
C ASP A 392 -2.30 -15.06 -0.74
N ALA A 393 -3.45 -14.73 -0.15
CA ALA A 393 -3.75 -14.98 1.26
C ALA A 393 -3.73 -16.47 1.63
N LEU A 394 -4.33 -17.30 0.77
CA LEU A 394 -4.34 -18.75 0.92
C LEU A 394 -2.93 -19.34 0.85
N ARG A 395 -2.12 -18.87 -0.10
CA ARG A 395 -0.72 -19.28 -0.24
C ARG A 395 0.05 -18.98 1.05
N ASP A 396 -0.05 -17.76 1.55
CA ASP A 396 0.70 -17.34 2.73
C ASP A 396 0.27 -18.11 3.97
N LEU A 397 -1.02 -18.36 4.15
CA LEU A 397 -1.52 -19.21 5.23
C LEU A 397 -0.95 -20.64 5.13
N ALA A 398 -0.97 -21.23 3.93
CA ALA A 398 -0.47 -22.59 3.71
C ALA A 398 1.03 -22.71 4.02
N LEU A 399 1.84 -21.74 3.59
CA LEU A 399 3.27 -21.67 3.93
C LEU A 399 3.49 -21.51 5.44
N ASN A 400 2.71 -20.66 6.09
CA ASN A 400 2.81 -20.42 7.53
C ASN A 400 2.43 -21.64 8.38
N LYS A 401 1.58 -22.54 7.87
CA LYS A 401 1.31 -23.85 8.50
C LYS A 401 2.39 -24.90 8.19
N LYS A 402 2.87 -24.97 6.94
CA LYS A 402 3.84 -25.98 6.49
C LYS A 402 5.24 -25.78 7.05
N ILE A 403 5.77 -24.56 6.99
CA ILE A 403 7.19 -24.32 7.25
C ILE A 403 7.61 -24.68 8.68
N PRO A 404 6.85 -24.33 9.74
CA PRO A 404 7.20 -24.76 11.09
C PRO A 404 7.24 -26.29 11.24
N ALA A 405 6.41 -27.04 10.50
CA ALA A 405 6.45 -28.51 10.43
C ALA A 405 7.81 -29.01 9.95
N LEU A 406 8.28 -28.43 8.83
CA LEU A 406 9.53 -28.82 8.19
C LEU A 406 10.73 -28.43 9.05
N VAL A 407 10.66 -27.29 9.73
CA VAL A 407 11.66 -26.88 10.71
C VAL A 407 11.74 -27.89 11.85
N GLY A 408 10.60 -28.25 12.46
CA GLY A 408 10.55 -29.24 13.55
C GLY A 408 11.04 -30.63 13.14
N ALA A 409 10.90 -30.97 11.85
CA ALA A 409 11.40 -32.22 11.28
C ALA A 409 12.86 -32.14 10.74
N GLY A 410 13.52 -30.98 10.82
CA GLY A 410 14.88 -30.78 10.28
C GLY A 410 14.97 -30.84 8.74
N LYS A 411 13.85 -30.68 8.03
CA LYS A 411 13.72 -30.81 6.57
C LYS A 411 13.97 -29.49 5.85
N PHE A 412 15.14 -28.88 6.05
CA PHE A 412 15.41 -27.52 5.59
C PHE A 412 15.39 -27.33 4.06
N ALA A 413 15.85 -28.31 3.28
CA ALA A 413 15.80 -28.24 1.81
C ALA A 413 14.35 -28.24 1.26
N GLU A 414 13.45 -28.95 1.94
CA GLU A 414 12.02 -28.98 1.58
C GLU A 414 11.35 -27.62 1.85
N ILE A 415 11.87 -26.80 2.78
CA ILE A 415 11.39 -25.43 3.02
C ILE A 415 11.60 -24.58 1.77
N ILE A 416 12.82 -24.60 1.21
CA ILE A 416 13.15 -23.81 0.01
C ILE A 416 12.33 -24.26 -1.18
N THR A 417 12.19 -25.58 -1.35
CA THR A 417 11.36 -26.15 -2.41
C THR A 417 9.92 -25.67 -2.27
N SER A 418 9.35 -25.73 -1.06
CA SER A 418 7.96 -25.30 -0.80
C SER A 418 7.74 -23.80 -1.05
N ILE A 419 8.65 -22.94 -0.62
CA ILE A 419 8.54 -21.49 -0.85
C ILE A 419 8.70 -21.19 -2.34
N LYS A 420 9.69 -21.79 -3.01
CA LYS A 420 9.90 -21.61 -4.45
C LYS A 420 8.70 -22.09 -5.24
N GLU A 421 8.20 -23.29 -4.97
CA GLU A 421 6.98 -23.80 -5.62
C GLU A 421 5.82 -22.84 -5.38
N ALA A 422 5.59 -22.35 -4.17
CA ALA A 422 4.49 -21.42 -3.89
C ALA A 422 4.67 -20.01 -4.49
N SER A 423 5.91 -19.58 -4.75
CA SER A 423 6.26 -18.20 -5.10
C SER A 423 6.83 -18.01 -6.50
N ASP A 424 7.18 -19.09 -7.21
CA ASP A 424 7.78 -19.06 -8.53
C ASP A 424 6.76 -18.58 -9.57
N ASP A 425 7.21 -17.73 -10.49
CA ASP A 425 6.36 -17.12 -11.51
C ASP A 425 5.74 -18.18 -12.41
N SER A 426 6.43 -19.31 -12.67
CA SER A 426 5.86 -20.41 -13.45
C SER A 426 4.72 -21.13 -12.73
N PHE A 427 4.80 -21.22 -11.39
CA PHE A 427 3.75 -21.81 -10.57
C PHE A 427 2.61 -20.84 -10.32
N LYS A 428 2.91 -19.59 -9.97
CA LYS A 428 1.94 -18.49 -9.89
C LYS A 428 1.20 -18.40 -11.22
N ALA A 429 1.91 -18.46 -12.36
CA ALA A 429 1.32 -18.55 -13.69
C ALA A 429 0.44 -19.78 -13.84
N ARG A 430 0.87 -20.98 -13.46
CA ARG A 430 0.02 -22.18 -13.56
C ARG A 430 -1.26 -22.07 -12.70
N LEU A 431 -1.12 -21.62 -11.45
CA LEU A 431 -2.20 -21.47 -10.49
C LEU A 431 -3.20 -20.41 -10.94
N LEU A 432 -2.69 -19.26 -11.35
CA LEU A 432 -3.48 -18.13 -11.81
C LEU A 432 -4.09 -18.44 -13.19
N ASN A 433 -3.36 -19.06 -14.12
CA ASN A 433 -3.90 -19.50 -15.40
C ASN A 433 -5.02 -20.54 -15.24
N LEU A 434 -4.91 -21.47 -14.28
CA LEU A 434 -6.00 -22.40 -13.93
C LEU A 434 -7.26 -21.66 -13.47
N ALA A 435 -7.08 -20.49 -12.83
CA ALA A 435 -8.16 -19.61 -12.38
C ALA A 435 -8.52 -18.50 -13.39
N GLY A 436 -7.84 -18.43 -14.55
CA GLY A 436 -8.03 -17.39 -15.57
C GLY A 436 -7.40 -16.02 -15.24
N TYR A 437 -6.47 -15.96 -14.30
CA TYR A 437 -5.78 -14.74 -13.86
C TYR A 437 -4.34 -14.66 -14.38
N SER A 438 -3.82 -13.43 -14.51
CA SER A 438 -2.39 -13.19 -14.79
C SER A 438 -1.57 -13.00 -13.50
N PRO A 439 -0.34 -13.56 -13.40
CA PRO A 439 0.64 -13.23 -12.35
C PRO A 439 1.00 -11.76 -12.23
N ALA A 440 0.83 -10.98 -13.30
CA ALA A 440 1.13 -9.55 -13.27
C ALA A 440 0.19 -8.74 -12.36
N THR A 441 -0.90 -9.36 -11.87
CA THR A 441 -1.73 -8.85 -10.76
C THR A 441 -0.92 -8.62 -9.47
N TRP A 442 0.20 -9.32 -9.31
CA TRP A 442 1.17 -9.16 -8.23
C TRP A 442 2.49 -8.51 -8.69
N ALA A 443 2.45 -7.62 -9.68
CA ALA A 443 3.65 -6.99 -10.22
C ALA A 443 4.48 -6.26 -9.16
N SER A 444 3.84 -5.53 -8.23
CA SER A 444 4.55 -4.84 -7.13
C SER A 444 5.33 -5.81 -6.22
N ASP A 445 4.72 -6.93 -5.84
CA ASP A 445 5.35 -7.97 -5.04
C ASP A 445 6.54 -8.61 -5.78
N THR A 446 6.30 -9.01 -7.03
CA THR A 446 7.31 -9.60 -7.91
C THR A 446 8.49 -8.65 -8.10
N ALA A 447 8.23 -7.35 -8.27
CA ALA A 447 9.26 -6.33 -8.38
C ALA A 447 10.12 -6.24 -7.12
N ARG A 448 9.47 -6.17 -5.95
CA ARG A 448 10.13 -6.12 -4.64
C ARG A 448 11.02 -7.33 -4.40
N ILE A 449 10.49 -8.52 -4.59
CA ILE A 449 11.24 -9.76 -4.36
C ILE A 449 12.41 -9.86 -5.35
N SER A 450 12.20 -9.52 -6.62
CA SER A 450 13.26 -9.54 -7.64
C SER A 450 14.38 -8.54 -7.34
N ALA A 451 14.02 -7.30 -6.98
CA ALA A 451 14.97 -6.24 -6.61
C ALA A 451 15.80 -6.64 -5.37
N ILE A 452 15.17 -7.11 -4.29
CA ILE A 452 15.89 -7.52 -3.08
C ILE A 452 16.81 -8.72 -3.39
N ARG A 453 16.30 -9.75 -4.08
CA ARG A 453 17.08 -10.95 -4.40
C ARG A 453 18.30 -10.66 -5.27
N SER A 454 18.33 -9.54 -5.97
CA SER A 454 19.43 -9.16 -6.86
C SER A 454 20.45 -8.20 -6.22
N ALA A 455 20.21 -7.75 -4.98
CA ALA A 455 21.13 -6.92 -4.21
C ALA A 455 22.52 -7.55 -4.08
N LYS A 456 23.58 -6.76 -4.32
CA LYS A 456 24.99 -7.21 -4.28
C LYS A 456 25.77 -6.58 -3.13
N SER A 457 25.19 -5.61 -2.43
CA SER A 457 25.85 -4.82 -1.40
C SER A 457 24.90 -4.52 -0.24
N THR A 458 23.80 -3.82 -0.50
CA THR A 458 22.95 -3.27 0.56
C THR A 458 21.48 -3.34 0.23
N VAL A 459 20.66 -3.55 1.26
CA VAL A 459 19.21 -3.37 1.19
C VAL A 459 18.81 -2.49 2.36
N TYR A 460 18.28 -1.30 2.08
CA TYR A 460 17.71 -0.40 3.07
C TYR A 460 16.20 -0.43 2.93
N THR A 461 15.49 -0.63 4.03
CA THR A 461 14.03 -0.60 3.97
C THR A 461 13.43 -0.06 5.24
N SER A 462 12.36 0.71 5.09
CA SER A 462 11.55 1.17 6.21
C SER A 462 10.08 0.84 5.97
N GLY A 463 9.46 0.28 7.00
CA GLY A 463 8.12 -0.30 6.98
C GLY A 463 7.40 -0.07 8.30
N GLN A 464 6.06 -0.09 8.30
CA GLN A 464 5.29 -0.13 9.56
C GLN A 464 5.62 -1.39 10.36
N MET A 465 5.46 -2.55 9.73
CA MET A 465 5.71 -3.87 10.32
C MET A 465 6.21 -4.83 9.24
N LEU A 466 6.74 -5.98 9.66
CA LEU A 466 7.21 -7.03 8.75
C LEU A 466 6.24 -8.22 8.66
N VAL A 467 5.31 -8.34 9.62
CA VAL A 467 4.48 -9.54 9.79
C VAL A 467 3.00 -9.16 9.83
N GLY A 468 2.15 -9.95 9.16
CA GLY A 468 0.73 -9.65 9.03
C GLY A 468 -0.11 -10.19 10.19
N ALA A 469 -0.99 -9.35 10.70
CA ALA A 469 -1.93 -9.62 11.80
C ALA A 469 -3.40 -9.75 11.35
N LEU A 470 -3.63 -10.01 10.05
CA LEU A 470 -4.81 -9.61 9.30
C LEU A 470 -6.20 -9.90 9.90
N GLN A 471 -6.35 -10.83 10.85
CA GLN A 471 -7.64 -11.13 11.49
C GLN A 471 -7.51 -11.52 12.97
N ARG A 472 -6.52 -10.98 13.69
CA ARG A 472 -6.26 -11.40 15.09
C ARG A 472 -7.39 -11.11 16.08
N SER A 473 -8.21 -10.10 15.81
CA SER A 473 -9.40 -9.80 16.61
C SER A 473 -10.56 -10.76 16.34
N ASP A 474 -10.55 -11.47 15.21
CA ASP A 474 -11.62 -12.38 14.79
C ASP A 474 -11.57 -13.71 15.55
N ASP A 475 -12.68 -14.08 16.18
CA ASP A 475 -12.76 -15.29 17.00
C ASP A 475 -12.63 -16.57 16.17
N SER A 476 -13.10 -16.57 14.92
CA SER A 476 -12.96 -17.73 14.03
C SER A 476 -11.50 -17.91 13.57
N TYR A 477 -10.75 -16.83 13.36
CA TYR A 477 -9.31 -16.88 13.12
C TYR A 477 -8.55 -17.41 14.34
N LYS A 478 -8.87 -16.93 15.55
CA LYS A 478 -8.28 -17.46 16.80
C LYS A 478 -8.55 -18.96 16.95
N GLU A 479 -9.77 -19.40 16.66
CA GLU A 479 -10.17 -20.80 16.71
C GLU A 479 -9.42 -21.67 15.68
N MET A 480 -9.18 -21.14 14.48
CA MET A 480 -8.36 -21.80 13.46
C MET A 480 -6.91 -21.98 13.94
N VAL A 481 -6.31 -20.95 14.53
CA VAL A 481 -4.95 -21.03 15.11
C VAL A 481 -4.92 -22.09 16.23
N ARG A 482 -5.92 -22.07 17.13
CA ARG A 482 -6.02 -23.02 18.24
C ARG A 482 -6.14 -24.46 17.75
N THR A 483 -7.01 -24.70 16.77
CA THR A 483 -7.24 -26.03 16.19
C THR A 483 -5.99 -26.53 15.46
N THR A 484 -5.33 -25.66 14.69
CA THR A 484 -4.07 -26.00 14.00
C THR A 484 -2.98 -26.45 14.98
N ASN A 485 -2.96 -25.89 16.19
CA ASN A 485 -1.96 -26.20 17.22
C ASN A 485 -2.37 -27.36 18.16
N LYS A 486 -3.62 -27.84 18.12
CA LYS A 486 -4.23 -28.71 19.15
C LYS A 486 -3.49 -30.04 19.39
N ASP A 487 -2.97 -30.65 18.33
CA ASP A 487 -2.35 -31.99 18.39
C ASP A 487 -0.82 -31.96 18.26
N LYS A 488 -0.19 -30.79 18.49
CA LYS A 488 1.25 -30.62 18.33
C LYS A 488 1.94 -30.59 19.70
N PRO A 489 2.82 -31.55 20.02
CA PRO A 489 3.30 -31.81 21.39
C PRO A 489 4.23 -30.73 21.97
N ASN A 490 4.69 -29.76 21.17
CA ASN A 490 5.45 -28.60 21.63
C ASN A 490 4.61 -27.34 21.36
N ALA A 491 4.24 -26.62 22.43
CA ALA A 491 3.36 -25.46 22.39
C ALA A 491 3.74 -24.45 21.29
N GLN A 492 2.74 -24.04 20.49
CA GLN A 492 2.80 -23.06 19.39
C GLN A 492 3.64 -23.47 18.16
N TRP A 493 3.25 -24.53 17.46
CA TRP A 493 3.78 -24.87 16.12
C TRP A 493 3.63 -23.68 15.16
N TRP A 494 2.45 -23.06 15.11
CA TRP A 494 2.22 -21.79 14.41
C TRP A 494 1.81 -20.72 15.41
N ASP A 495 2.42 -19.55 15.29
CA ASP A 495 2.27 -18.43 16.20
C ASP A 495 1.05 -17.53 15.87
N GLY A 496 0.27 -17.92 14.87
CA GLY A 496 -0.93 -17.21 14.42
C GLY A 496 -0.65 -15.97 13.58
N PHE A 497 0.59 -15.76 13.15
CA PHE A 497 0.99 -14.66 12.29
C PHE A 497 1.26 -15.10 10.85
N LEU A 498 1.07 -14.18 9.91
CA LEU A 498 1.44 -14.40 8.51
C LEU A 498 2.83 -13.80 8.27
N TRP A 499 3.84 -14.67 8.24
CA TRP A 499 5.21 -14.33 7.87
C TRP A 499 5.36 -14.30 6.34
N PRO A 500 5.97 -13.25 5.75
CA PRO A 500 6.19 -13.14 4.31
C PRO A 500 7.42 -13.98 3.89
N TYR A 501 7.25 -15.30 3.78
CA TYR A 501 8.36 -16.23 3.59
C TYR A 501 9.14 -16.04 2.29
N ASP A 502 8.52 -15.50 1.24
CA ASP A 502 9.17 -15.11 -0.02
C ASP A 502 10.14 -13.95 0.15
N LEU A 503 9.76 -12.93 0.93
CA LEU A 503 10.59 -11.80 1.35
C LEU A 503 11.72 -12.25 2.28
N LEU A 504 11.40 -13.07 3.28
CA LEU A 504 12.42 -13.64 4.18
C LEU A 504 13.42 -14.52 3.42
N LEU A 505 12.97 -15.26 2.42
CA LEU A 505 13.84 -16.03 1.53
C LEU A 505 14.71 -15.11 0.65
N ALA A 506 14.17 -13.98 0.20
CA ALA A 506 14.96 -12.97 -0.50
C ALA A 506 16.09 -12.42 0.38
N PHE A 507 15.80 -12.10 1.64
CA PHE A 507 16.81 -11.70 2.62
C PHE A 507 17.85 -12.79 2.88
N ALA A 508 17.43 -14.04 3.09
CA ALA A 508 18.35 -15.18 3.26
C ALA A 508 19.28 -15.34 2.06
N THR A 509 18.77 -15.16 0.84
CA THR A 509 19.54 -15.23 -0.41
C THR A 509 20.61 -14.13 -0.46
N VAL A 510 20.28 -12.90 -0.05
CA VAL A 510 21.23 -11.79 0.00
C VAL A 510 22.31 -12.05 1.05
N ILE A 511 21.94 -12.48 2.27
CA ILE A 511 22.89 -12.80 3.34
C ILE A 511 23.91 -13.86 2.87
N LEU A 512 23.44 -14.92 2.22
CA LEU A 512 24.30 -15.99 1.70
C LEU A 512 25.25 -15.46 0.62
N ARG A 513 24.78 -14.58 -0.27
CA ARG A 513 25.62 -13.93 -1.29
C ARG A 513 26.67 -13.03 -0.66
N LEU A 514 26.31 -12.23 0.35
CA LEU A 514 27.23 -11.31 1.01
C LEU A 514 28.32 -12.06 1.77
N ARG A 515 27.99 -13.17 2.44
CA ARG A 515 28.99 -14.10 3.01
C ARG A 515 30.10 -14.44 2.01
N ASP A 516 29.71 -14.75 0.77
CA ASP A 516 30.63 -15.22 -0.26
C ASP A 516 31.39 -14.10 -0.98
N THR A 517 30.82 -12.90 -1.04
CA THR A 517 31.33 -11.81 -1.90
C THR A 517 31.81 -10.58 -1.14
N LYS A 518 31.35 -10.37 0.10
CA LYS A 518 31.49 -9.13 0.88
C LYS A 518 31.69 -9.43 2.37
N LYS A 519 32.93 -9.72 2.78
CA LYS A 519 33.25 -10.10 4.17
C LYS A 519 33.10 -8.97 5.20
N ASP A 520 32.96 -7.72 4.77
CA ASP A 520 32.73 -6.58 5.66
C ASP A 520 31.23 -6.30 5.83
N ALA A 521 30.65 -6.85 6.90
CA ALA A 521 29.24 -6.64 7.22
C ALA A 521 28.93 -5.23 7.79
N ALA A 522 29.94 -4.43 8.14
CA ALA A 522 29.69 -3.06 8.62
C ALA A 522 29.23 -2.14 7.49
N SER A 523 29.75 -2.37 6.28
CA SER A 523 29.40 -1.61 5.07
C SER A 523 28.31 -2.31 4.25
N HIS A 524 28.19 -3.64 4.32
CA HIS A 524 27.28 -4.44 3.52
C HIS A 524 26.24 -5.16 4.35
N GLY A 525 24.99 -5.24 3.88
CA GLY A 525 23.94 -5.92 4.63
C GLY A 525 22.54 -5.39 4.38
N ILE A 526 21.60 -6.00 5.09
CA ILE A 526 20.19 -5.67 5.11
C ILE A 526 19.92 -4.85 6.37
N ARG A 527 19.41 -3.64 6.18
CA ARG A 527 19.11 -2.70 7.25
C ARG A 527 17.63 -2.33 7.18
N ILE A 528 16.92 -2.61 8.25
CA ILE A 528 15.46 -2.46 8.32
C ILE A 528 15.11 -1.51 9.47
N VAL A 529 14.26 -0.51 9.20
CA VAL A 529 13.62 0.30 10.25
C VAL A 529 12.13 -0.01 10.30
N LEU A 530 11.62 -0.37 11.46
CA LEU A 530 10.23 -0.73 11.68
C LEU A 530 9.57 0.09 12.79
N GLY A 531 8.23 0.02 12.89
CA GLY A 531 7.46 0.58 13.99
C GLY A 531 7.89 0.03 15.35
N ASN A 532 7.60 0.76 16.42
CA ASN A 532 7.87 0.29 17.78
C ASN A 532 7.15 -1.03 18.06
N ILE A 533 7.68 -1.81 19.00
CA ILE A 533 6.93 -2.99 19.46
C ILE A 533 5.80 -2.50 20.38
N GLY A 534 4.55 -2.78 20.02
CA GLY A 534 3.38 -2.36 20.77
C GLY A 534 2.28 -3.42 20.83
N ASP A 535 1.55 -3.46 21.95
CA ASP A 535 0.41 -4.37 22.17
C ASP A 535 -0.93 -3.81 21.63
N LYS A 536 -0.90 -2.72 20.85
CA LYS A 536 -2.12 -1.95 20.50
C LYS A 536 -3.04 -2.65 19.50
N GLY A 537 -2.67 -3.82 18.99
CA GLY A 537 -3.51 -4.65 18.13
C GLY A 537 -3.60 -4.18 16.66
N PRO A 538 -4.49 -4.81 15.87
CA PRO A 538 -4.66 -4.54 14.45
C PRO A 538 -5.07 -3.08 14.21
N GLY A 539 -4.43 -2.42 13.24
CA GLY A 539 -4.68 -1.00 12.92
C GLY A 539 -3.79 0.00 13.65
N SER A 540 -2.88 -0.46 14.52
CA SER A 540 -1.81 0.37 15.08
C SER A 540 -0.61 0.51 14.13
N TRP A 541 0.20 1.55 14.31
CA TRP A 541 1.46 1.76 13.58
C TRP A 541 2.65 1.03 14.20
N ASP A 542 2.38 0.09 15.09
CA ASP A 542 3.38 -0.69 15.82
C ASP A 542 3.65 -2.00 15.08
N ASP A 543 4.86 -2.54 15.23
CA ASP A 543 5.14 -3.92 14.87
C ASP A 543 4.86 -4.82 16.08
N GLU A 544 4.64 -6.09 15.82
CA GLU A 544 4.20 -7.03 16.85
C GLU A 544 5.29 -8.06 17.19
N ARG A 545 6.40 -8.07 16.43
CA ARG A 545 7.46 -9.09 16.54
C ARG A 545 8.80 -8.55 16.97
N SER A 546 9.55 -9.35 17.73
CA SER A 546 10.91 -9.01 18.15
C SER A 546 11.89 -9.21 16.99
N VAL A 547 13.07 -8.59 17.10
CA VAL A 547 14.19 -8.86 16.18
C VAL A 547 14.58 -10.35 16.23
N GLY A 548 14.54 -10.96 17.41
CA GLY A 548 14.79 -12.38 17.61
C GLY A 548 13.83 -13.27 16.83
N ASP A 549 12.54 -12.91 16.80
CA ASP A 549 11.53 -13.64 16.03
C ASP A 549 11.88 -13.63 14.54
N VAL A 550 12.18 -12.46 13.97
CA VAL A 550 12.55 -12.33 12.55
C VAL A 550 13.80 -13.16 12.24
N ARG A 551 14.85 -13.05 13.07
CA ARG A 551 16.09 -13.82 12.90
C ARG A 551 15.82 -15.33 12.94
N SER A 552 14.97 -15.78 13.87
CA SER A 552 14.60 -17.19 14.01
C SER A 552 13.91 -17.77 12.77
N LYS A 553 13.20 -16.93 11.99
CA LYS A 553 12.57 -17.36 10.73
C LYS A 553 13.54 -17.42 9.56
N ILE A 554 14.61 -16.64 9.57
CA ILE A 554 15.61 -16.60 8.48
C ILE A 554 16.65 -17.72 8.62
N VAL A 555 17.04 -18.10 9.84
CA VAL A 555 17.99 -19.19 10.11
C VAL A 555 17.65 -20.49 9.37
N PRO A 556 16.43 -21.07 9.46
CA PRO A 556 16.09 -22.29 8.72
C PRO A 556 16.07 -22.11 7.20
N LEU A 557 15.88 -20.89 6.69
CA LEU A 557 15.98 -20.60 5.26
C LEU A 557 17.43 -20.65 4.79
N LEU A 558 18.38 -20.11 5.58
CA LEU A 558 19.81 -20.24 5.28
C LEU A 558 20.25 -21.72 5.29
N ARG A 559 19.80 -22.50 6.27
CA ARG A 559 20.00 -23.96 6.34
C ARG A 559 19.45 -24.69 5.11
N GLY A 560 18.34 -24.20 4.57
CA GLY A 560 17.73 -24.76 3.38
C GLY A 560 18.47 -24.40 2.10
N LEU A 561 19.00 -23.17 2.01
CA LEU A 561 19.80 -22.69 0.87
C LEU A 561 21.20 -23.30 0.84
N ASP A 562 21.80 -23.53 2.00
CA ASP A 562 23.09 -24.18 2.18
C ASP A 562 23.01 -25.19 3.33
N THR A 563 22.82 -26.47 2.98
CA THR A 563 22.63 -27.56 3.93
C THR A 563 23.87 -27.90 4.75
N LYS A 564 25.03 -27.30 4.44
CA LYS A 564 26.27 -27.49 5.21
C LYS A 564 26.35 -26.60 6.44
N LEU A 565 25.57 -25.52 6.50
CA LEU A 565 25.57 -24.62 7.64
C LEU A 565 25.03 -25.32 8.89
N THR A 566 25.68 -25.15 10.03
CA THR A 566 25.10 -25.41 11.35
C THR A 566 24.11 -24.30 11.73
N ASP A 567 23.27 -24.54 12.74
CA ASP A 567 22.33 -23.50 13.21
C ASP A 567 23.08 -22.30 13.80
N ALA A 568 24.20 -22.55 14.48
CA ALA A 568 25.07 -21.51 15.02
C ALA A 568 25.71 -20.66 13.91
N GLU A 569 26.21 -21.30 12.83
CA GLU A 569 26.77 -20.57 11.69
C GLU A 569 25.70 -19.76 10.95
N ALA A 570 24.52 -20.35 10.70
CA ALA A 570 23.41 -19.65 10.08
C ALA A 570 22.97 -18.44 10.94
N ALA A 571 22.83 -18.61 12.26
CA ALA A 571 22.51 -17.52 13.19
C ALA A 571 23.58 -16.43 13.20
N ALA A 572 24.87 -16.80 13.16
CA ALA A 572 25.97 -15.84 13.09
C ALA A 572 25.95 -15.02 11.79
N LEU A 573 25.62 -15.63 10.65
CA LEU A 573 25.45 -14.93 9.38
C LEU A 573 24.29 -13.93 9.43
N VAL A 574 23.14 -14.35 9.96
CA VAL A 574 22.00 -13.43 10.16
C VAL A 574 22.41 -12.28 11.08
N GLY A 575 23.04 -12.57 12.22
CA GLY A 575 23.49 -11.55 13.17
C GLY A 575 24.52 -10.57 12.59
N SER A 576 25.29 -11.00 11.60
CA SER A 576 26.30 -10.16 10.93
C SER A 576 25.69 -9.24 9.88
N TYR A 577 24.83 -9.78 9.00
CA TYR A 577 24.36 -9.06 7.80
C TYR A 577 22.94 -8.51 7.90
N LEU A 578 22.18 -8.80 8.97
CA LEU A 578 20.84 -8.27 9.19
C LEU A 578 20.79 -7.42 10.47
N GLU A 579 20.53 -6.13 10.28
CA GLU A 579 20.27 -5.19 11.36
C GLU A 579 18.85 -4.63 11.25
N ILE A 580 18.08 -4.81 12.32
CA ILE A 580 16.72 -4.27 12.45
C ILE A 580 16.74 -3.25 13.58
N ARG A 581 16.27 -2.05 13.29
CA ARG A 581 16.06 -0.97 14.26
C ARG A 581 14.59 -0.63 14.37
N ARG A 582 14.19 -0.14 15.54
CA ARG A 582 12.83 0.35 15.81
C ARG A 582 12.84 1.86 15.84
N ILE A 583 11.77 2.50 15.40
CA ILE A 583 11.63 3.95 15.54
C ILE A 583 11.62 4.35 17.02
N GLY A 584 12.48 5.28 17.44
CA GLY A 584 12.69 5.63 18.84
C GLY A 584 11.66 6.60 19.45
N LYS A 585 11.95 7.04 20.68
CA LYS A 585 11.21 8.08 21.42
C LYS A 585 11.15 9.42 20.66
N PRO A 586 10.14 10.28 20.93
CA PRO A 586 9.78 11.43 20.11
C PRO A 586 10.85 12.51 20.01
N TRP A 587 10.64 13.36 19.01
CA TRP A 587 11.30 14.65 18.87
C TRP A 587 10.73 15.62 19.91
N GLY A 588 11.42 15.78 21.04
CA GLY A 588 11.20 16.87 22.00
C GLY A 588 9.85 16.99 22.73
N ALA A 589 8.74 16.39 22.26
CA ALA A 589 7.38 16.81 22.65
C ALA A 589 6.51 15.74 23.36
N GLY A 590 7.03 14.56 23.68
CA GLY A 590 6.27 13.49 24.36
C GLY A 590 5.34 12.68 23.43
N GLY A 591 5.24 11.36 23.66
CA GLY A 591 4.53 10.37 22.84
C GLY A 591 5.43 9.59 21.84
N PRO A 592 5.31 8.27 21.66
CA PRO A 592 6.19 7.49 20.78
C PRO A 592 6.04 7.90 19.30
N ASN A 593 7.14 7.96 18.53
CA ASN A 593 7.06 8.10 17.07
C ASN A 593 6.48 6.82 16.46
N SER A 594 5.73 6.97 15.39
CA SER A 594 5.24 5.88 14.53
C SER A 594 5.92 5.98 13.17
N ILE A 595 6.02 4.87 12.45
CA ILE A 595 6.52 4.85 11.06
C ILE A 595 5.52 4.11 10.18
N HIS A 596 5.22 4.68 9.03
CA HIS A 596 4.23 4.16 8.09
C HIS A 596 4.74 4.10 6.64
N THR A 597 6.02 4.37 6.43
CA THR A 597 6.67 4.24 5.13
C THR A 597 6.54 2.84 4.53
N LYS A 598 6.61 2.75 3.19
CA LYS A 598 6.88 1.51 2.46
C LYS A 598 8.00 1.75 1.45
N THR A 599 9.24 1.77 1.92
CA THR A 599 10.40 2.08 1.07
C THR A 599 11.40 0.93 1.02
N ILE A 600 12.05 0.76 -0.13
CA ILE A 600 13.09 -0.25 -0.34
C ILE A 600 14.15 0.33 -1.27
N CYS A 601 15.37 0.50 -0.78
CA CYS A 601 16.53 0.89 -1.57
C CYS A 601 17.48 -0.30 -1.71
N VAL A 602 17.83 -0.65 -2.94
CA VAL A 602 18.77 -1.73 -3.26
C VAL A 602 20.06 -1.14 -3.80
N ASP A 603 21.17 -1.56 -3.21
CA ASP A 603 22.54 -1.21 -3.58
C ASP A 603 22.83 0.30 -3.70
N GLU A 604 22.00 1.14 -3.06
CA GLU A 604 22.07 2.61 -3.14
C GLU A 604 21.84 3.18 -4.55
N GLU A 605 21.18 2.41 -5.42
CA GLU A 605 20.94 2.79 -6.82
C GLU A 605 19.47 2.72 -7.23
N LEU A 606 18.70 1.82 -6.61
CA LEU A 606 17.32 1.56 -7.02
C LEU A 606 16.38 1.70 -5.81
N LEU A 607 15.44 2.63 -5.88
CA LEU A 607 14.54 2.96 -4.76
C LEU A 607 13.07 2.74 -5.11
N TYR A 608 12.37 1.98 -4.28
CA TYR A 608 10.91 1.87 -4.26
C TYR A 608 10.29 2.87 -3.29
N VAL A 609 9.25 3.56 -3.75
CA VAL A 609 8.32 4.33 -2.92
C VAL A 609 6.90 4.05 -3.39
N GLY A 610 6.01 3.68 -2.47
CA GLY A 610 4.62 3.35 -2.80
C GLY A 610 3.79 3.00 -1.58
N SER A 611 2.67 2.31 -1.81
CA SER A 611 1.70 1.93 -0.79
C SER A 611 1.80 0.45 -0.36
N ASP A 612 2.43 -0.42 -1.17
CA ASP A 612 2.57 -1.86 -0.91
C ASP A 612 3.45 -2.17 0.31
N ASN A 613 2.84 -2.71 1.36
CA ASN A 613 3.49 -3.02 2.64
C ASN A 613 4.44 -4.22 2.56
N LEU A 614 5.49 -4.22 3.40
CA LEU A 614 6.38 -5.37 3.55
C LEU A 614 5.68 -6.61 4.13
N TYR A 615 4.72 -6.39 5.01
CA TYR A 615 3.93 -7.46 5.61
C TYR A 615 2.84 -7.96 4.64
N PRO A 616 2.42 -9.23 4.76
CA PRO A 616 1.33 -9.76 3.95
C PRO A 616 0.07 -8.89 4.06
N SER A 617 -0.30 -8.26 2.94
CA SER A 617 -1.49 -7.45 2.77
C SER A 617 -2.05 -7.66 1.38
N TYR A 618 -3.37 -7.79 1.28
CA TYR A 618 -4.04 -8.29 0.07
C TYR A 618 -4.84 -7.19 -0.64
N ASN A 619 -4.44 -5.95 -0.41
CA ASN A 619 -5.09 -4.76 -0.94
C ASN A 619 -4.64 -4.46 -2.37
N GLU A 620 -5.32 -3.52 -2.99
CA GLU A 620 -4.87 -2.93 -4.24
C GLU A 620 -3.86 -1.83 -3.93
N GLU A 621 -2.65 -1.92 -4.46
CA GLU A 621 -1.52 -1.07 -4.08
C GLU A 621 -0.86 -0.47 -5.33
N HIS A 622 -0.20 0.68 -5.19
CA HIS A 622 0.56 1.31 -6.26
C HIS A 622 1.91 1.83 -5.74
N GLY A 623 2.92 1.82 -6.59
CA GLY A 623 4.22 2.41 -6.29
C GLY A 623 5.10 2.58 -7.52
N ILE A 624 6.28 3.13 -7.29
CA ILE A 624 7.28 3.35 -8.32
C ILE A 624 8.65 2.86 -7.87
N TRP A 625 9.39 2.27 -8.80
CA TRP A 625 10.83 2.07 -8.69
C TRP A 625 11.55 3.14 -9.47
N VAL A 626 12.47 3.83 -8.79
CA VAL A 626 13.27 4.95 -9.30
C VAL A 626 14.71 4.48 -9.49
N ASP A 627 15.18 4.55 -10.73
CA ASP A 627 16.58 4.31 -11.14
C ASP A 627 17.19 5.65 -11.57
N ASP A 628 17.31 6.55 -10.60
CA ASP A 628 17.93 7.87 -10.74
C ASP A 628 18.91 8.09 -9.58
N LYS A 629 20.20 7.89 -9.87
CA LYS A 629 21.25 7.93 -8.86
C LYS A 629 21.28 9.23 -8.04
N PRO A 630 21.17 10.44 -8.63
CA PRO A 630 21.07 11.68 -7.85
C PRO A 630 19.89 11.69 -6.88
N ALA A 631 18.69 11.33 -7.32
CA ALA A 631 17.52 11.26 -6.45
C ALA A 631 17.72 10.22 -5.32
N VAL A 632 18.19 9.01 -5.64
CA VAL A 632 18.42 7.95 -4.63
C VAL A 632 19.46 8.38 -3.61
N GLN A 633 20.56 9.03 -4.02
CA GLN A 633 21.56 9.55 -3.09
C GLN A 633 21.02 10.71 -2.23
N GLY A 634 20.16 11.56 -2.79
CA GLY A 634 19.41 12.55 -2.03
C GLY A 634 18.51 11.91 -0.97
N TRP A 635 17.77 10.86 -1.32
CA TRP A 635 16.97 10.07 -0.38
C TRP A 635 17.83 9.44 0.72
N ILE A 636 18.98 8.85 0.37
CA ILE A 636 19.88 8.25 1.37
C ILE A 636 20.35 9.31 2.37
N LYS A 637 20.82 10.45 1.85
CA LYS A 637 21.37 11.53 2.66
C LYS A 637 20.32 12.17 3.55
N ASP A 638 19.19 12.58 2.98
CA ASP A 638 18.23 13.47 3.64
C ASP A 638 17.12 12.71 4.39
N TYR A 639 16.88 11.44 4.04
CA TYR A 639 15.94 10.57 4.76
C TYR A 639 16.64 9.42 5.50
N TRP A 640 17.27 8.50 4.77
CA TRP A 640 17.69 7.21 5.34
C TRP A 640 18.74 7.37 6.44
N ASN A 641 19.80 8.13 6.18
CA ASN A 641 20.89 8.34 7.15
C ASN A 641 20.38 9.06 8.40
N VAL A 642 19.46 10.01 8.22
CA VAL A 642 18.83 10.73 9.33
C VAL A 642 17.98 9.77 10.17
N LEU A 643 17.08 9.02 9.52
CA LEU A 643 16.27 7.99 10.16
C LEU A 643 17.13 6.99 10.92
N TRP A 644 18.10 6.39 10.24
CA TRP A 644 18.95 5.32 10.75
C TRP A 644 19.79 5.75 11.94
N VAL A 645 20.48 6.89 11.83
CA VAL A 645 21.46 7.34 12.84
C VAL A 645 20.78 8.01 14.03
N LYS A 646 19.74 8.81 13.81
CA LYS A 646 19.18 9.68 14.87
C LYS A 646 17.91 9.10 15.49
N TYR A 647 17.08 8.44 14.70
CA TYR A 647 15.71 8.13 15.10
C TYR A 647 15.46 6.66 15.28
N ALA A 648 16.18 5.79 14.58
CA ALA A 648 16.08 4.36 14.73
C ALA A 648 17.03 3.88 15.84
N LYS A 649 16.50 3.14 16.81
CA LYS A 649 17.28 2.57 17.91
C LYS A 649 17.62 1.12 17.62
N VAL A 650 18.86 0.75 17.95
CA VAL A 650 19.27 -0.66 18.01
C VAL A 650 18.51 -1.31 19.16
N VAL A 651 17.73 -2.34 18.84
CA VAL A 651 17.07 -3.17 19.85
C VAL A 651 18.03 -4.27 20.27
N LYS A 652 18.34 -4.37 21.56
CA LYS A 652 19.13 -5.51 22.07
C LYS A 652 18.21 -6.73 22.16
N GLU A 653 18.71 -7.89 21.75
CA GLU A 653 18.00 -9.17 21.91
C GLU A 653 17.60 -9.37 23.38
N GLY A 654 16.32 -9.65 23.63
CA GLY A 654 15.75 -9.89 24.96
C GLY A 654 15.46 -8.66 25.84
N SER A 655 15.76 -7.42 25.40
CA SER A 655 15.51 -6.22 26.22
C SER A 655 14.17 -5.52 25.97
N GLU A 656 13.50 -5.85 24.86
CA GLU A 656 12.16 -5.36 24.50
C GLU A 656 11.18 -6.52 24.31
N ASP A 657 11.41 -7.63 25.00
CA ASP A 657 10.39 -8.65 25.14
C ASP A 657 9.21 -8.02 25.87
N LEU A 658 8.21 -7.58 25.10
CA LEU A 658 6.87 -7.80 25.58
C LEU A 658 6.85 -9.26 26.00
N LYS A 659 6.65 -9.47 27.30
CA LYS A 659 5.84 -10.60 27.71
C LYS A 659 4.52 -10.39 27.01
N VAL A 660 4.43 -10.76 25.72
CA VAL A 660 3.21 -11.30 25.16
C VAL A 660 2.89 -12.34 26.19
N SER A 661 1.94 -12.02 27.07
CA SER A 661 1.53 -12.92 28.13
C SER A 661 1.42 -14.27 27.46
N GLN A 662 2.31 -15.19 27.84
CA GLN A 662 2.14 -16.61 27.54
C GLN A 662 0.66 -16.83 27.73
N PHE A 663 -0.05 -17.22 26.66
CA PHE A 663 -1.50 -17.39 26.64
C PHE A 663 -1.93 -18.05 27.94
N SER A 664 -2.26 -17.22 28.92
CA SER A 664 -2.57 -17.68 30.27
C SER A 664 -4.04 -17.90 30.19
N VAL A 665 -4.38 -19.15 29.88
CA VAL A 665 -5.73 -19.71 30.00
C VAL A 665 -6.72 -19.08 29.04
N LEU A 666 -6.82 -19.60 27.81
CA LEU A 666 -8.09 -19.73 27.08
C LEU A 666 -8.05 -20.95 26.16
#